data_AF-A0A0Q9KLP2-F1
#
_entry.id   AF-A0A0Q9KLP2-F1
#
_cell.length_a   1.000
_cell.length_b   1.000
_cell.length_c   1.000
_cell.angle_alpha   90.00
_cell.angle_beta   90.00
_cell.angle_gamma   90.00
#
_symmetry.space_group_name_H-M   'P 1'
#
loop_
_entity.id
_entity.type
_entity.pdbx_description
1 polymer ?
#
loop_
_entity_poly.entity_id
_entity_poly.type
_entity_poly.pdbx_seq_one_letter_code
_entity_poly.pdbx_strand_id
1 'polypeptide(L)'
;MKTLSAVPHLCGVVVHPGKPRSAAAVAALRRAVRQRGWPEPVVLETTADSDGAAQVGELLGQRVDRLVAVGGDGTVREVAAALSRSGAVADHVALGVVPTGTANLWARTVGLHAADLDAASELALDGDPVDSDLAWVTLTGADGTTRTHDVLVVTGTGMDAEAFAATPEAHKHRWGWAAYFAALGRRIVGEPITVTTHLDDRPSGREPVRTVLVGNCRVLPLGLPLMPSASMTDGRLDLLLVAPGSLLGWFGVLGGMLSRRRGGWTGLRTHRASHVVLDLDRESAVHVDGDPVGSAVRLEVGVTPAAVLVRCPPSAARPQVGGEDVRELLADPGRDLATLARALQHGRRWSSDHGHEQLVRDSFLALSGTDLTRFKSLLNAGSDHRDLEHLVFGVVDDEGTRQDILDHIAAQAALVDVPDLHVLSDIDDTLRCALHDDRYPRGTVYPGVIALYRALDAGRSGDPLRPGDLTFVTARPMDPAGLIEQHTRRGLRDLGLPPHAVLSGTFNGLRSHDSMASAKIVNFERFRLLMPETHVVFIGDSGQGDIEVGRRMLRSDPDAVRLVLIHDVVGLPADRRESLRSEGIILVDTPVGGAVEAYAAGLLSDAGLAAVVDATQRDLHALTWDTPEQERTTRQLVERDLAAARASSSGLQA
;
A
#
# COMPACT_ATOMS: atom_id res chain seq x y z
N MET A 1 -8.71 18.51 -36.93
CA MET A 1 -8.79 17.10 -36.48
C MET A 1 -10.21 16.84 -36.01
N LYS A 2 -10.88 15.82 -36.55
CA LYS A 2 -12.25 15.46 -36.18
C LYS A 2 -12.29 15.02 -34.71
N THR A 3 -13.04 15.74 -33.89
CA THR A 3 -13.46 15.32 -32.56
C THR A 3 -14.27 14.03 -32.74
N LEU A 4 -13.70 12.88 -32.39
CA LEU A 4 -14.48 11.66 -32.23
C LEU A 4 -15.48 11.94 -31.11
N SER A 5 -16.75 12.08 -31.47
CA SER A 5 -17.88 12.02 -30.54
C SER A 5 -17.79 10.70 -29.79
N ALA A 6 -17.33 10.71 -28.54
CA ALA A 6 -17.33 9.52 -27.70
C ALA A 6 -18.79 9.06 -27.55
N VAL A 7 -19.10 7.86 -28.01
CA VAL A 7 -20.39 7.24 -27.75
C VAL A 7 -20.52 7.12 -26.23
N PRO A 8 -21.60 7.61 -25.60
CA PRO A 8 -21.77 7.51 -24.16
C PRO A 8 -21.82 6.03 -23.73
N HIS A 9 -21.06 5.68 -22.70
CA HIS A 9 -21.02 4.33 -22.14
C HIS A 9 -22.32 4.01 -21.40
N LEU A 10 -22.79 2.76 -21.50
CA LEU A 10 -23.98 2.29 -20.78
C LEU A 10 -23.54 1.41 -19.60
N CYS A 11 -23.83 1.90 -18.39
CA CYS A 11 -23.49 1.21 -17.14
C CYS A 11 -24.63 0.32 -16.65
N GLY A 12 -24.36 -0.97 -16.48
CA GLY A 12 -25.17 -1.93 -15.76
C GLY A 12 -24.64 -2.17 -14.35
N VAL A 13 -25.52 -2.33 -13.38
CA VAL A 13 -25.16 -2.51 -11.96
C VAL A 13 -25.92 -3.72 -11.42
N VAL A 14 -25.19 -4.70 -10.91
CA VAL A 14 -25.77 -5.81 -10.14
C VAL A 14 -25.50 -5.53 -8.67
N VAL A 15 -26.56 -5.36 -7.87
CA VAL A 15 -26.44 -4.97 -6.46
C VAL A 15 -27.11 -5.97 -5.54
N HIS A 16 -26.43 -6.30 -4.44
CA HIS A 16 -27.06 -7.03 -3.34
C HIS A 16 -27.72 -6.05 -2.34
N PRO A 17 -29.06 -5.97 -2.25
CA PRO A 17 -29.75 -4.94 -1.48
C PRO A 17 -29.56 -5.12 0.04
N GLY A 18 -29.24 -6.33 0.51
CA GLY A 18 -29.14 -6.66 1.93
C GLY A 18 -27.91 -6.12 2.67
N LYS A 19 -26.94 -5.45 2.01
CA LYS A 19 -25.78 -4.87 2.71
C LYS A 19 -26.03 -3.41 3.13
N PRO A 20 -25.62 -2.98 4.35
CA PRO A 20 -25.86 -1.63 4.86
C PRO A 20 -25.36 -0.48 3.97
N ARG A 21 -24.34 -0.74 3.14
CA ARG A 21 -23.70 0.27 2.29
C ARG A 21 -24.14 0.24 0.82
N SER A 22 -25.02 -0.69 0.42
CA SER A 22 -25.41 -0.86 -0.98
C SER A 22 -26.09 0.38 -1.56
N ALA A 23 -27.03 0.99 -0.83
CA ALA A 23 -27.68 2.22 -1.28
C ALA A 23 -26.70 3.40 -1.47
N ALA A 24 -25.76 3.57 -0.53
CA ALA A 24 -24.72 4.59 -0.63
C ALA A 24 -23.75 4.33 -1.79
N ALA A 25 -23.42 3.07 -2.06
CA ALA A 25 -22.56 2.66 -3.17
C ALA A 25 -23.21 2.92 -4.52
N VAL A 26 -24.49 2.56 -4.69
CA VAL A 26 -25.24 2.88 -5.91
C VAL A 26 -25.37 4.39 -6.10
N ALA A 27 -25.57 5.15 -5.01
CA ALA A 27 -25.59 6.61 -5.09
C ALA A 27 -24.25 7.22 -5.52
N ALA A 28 -23.12 6.69 -5.02
CA ALA A 28 -21.78 7.08 -5.44
C ALA A 28 -21.54 6.76 -6.93
N LEU A 29 -21.91 5.56 -7.36
CA LEU A 29 -21.79 5.15 -8.76
C LEU A 29 -22.62 6.04 -9.69
N ARG A 30 -23.87 6.35 -9.31
CA ARG A 30 -24.72 7.30 -10.05
C ARG A 30 -24.10 8.69 -10.13
N ARG A 31 -23.45 9.18 -9.07
CA ARG A 31 -22.72 10.47 -9.13
C ARG A 31 -21.57 10.39 -10.13
N ALA A 32 -20.76 9.34 -10.07
CA ALA A 32 -19.62 9.14 -10.95
C ALA A 32 -20.05 9.05 -12.43
N VAL A 33 -21.13 8.32 -12.73
CA VAL A 33 -21.69 8.21 -14.09
C VAL A 33 -22.22 9.57 -14.58
N ARG A 34 -22.94 10.33 -13.74
CA ARG A 34 -23.42 11.67 -14.09
C ARG A 34 -22.29 12.67 -14.38
N GLN A 35 -21.21 12.63 -13.60
CA GLN A 35 -20.03 13.50 -13.82
C GLN A 35 -19.38 13.27 -15.20
N ARG A 36 -19.51 12.06 -15.75
CA ARG A 36 -18.99 11.68 -17.07
C ARG A 36 -19.96 12.00 -18.22
N GLY A 37 -21.17 12.48 -17.91
CA GLY A 37 -22.22 12.72 -18.90
C GLY A 37 -22.81 11.44 -19.50
N TRP A 38 -22.67 10.31 -18.82
CA TRP A 38 -23.22 9.01 -19.26
C TRP A 38 -24.71 8.87 -18.87
N PRO A 39 -25.49 8.04 -19.59
CA PRO A 39 -26.86 7.68 -19.23
C PRO A 39 -26.97 7.12 -17.81
N GLU A 40 -28.15 7.26 -17.21
CA GLU A 40 -28.43 6.70 -15.88
C GLU A 40 -28.17 5.18 -15.85
N PRO A 41 -27.46 4.65 -14.83
CA PRO A 41 -27.15 3.23 -14.76
C PRO A 41 -28.41 2.36 -14.67
N VAL A 42 -28.41 1.22 -15.36
CA VAL A 42 -29.41 0.17 -15.20
C VAL A 42 -29.06 -0.63 -13.96
N VAL A 43 -29.82 -0.47 -12.88
CA VAL A 43 -29.57 -1.14 -11.60
C VAL A 43 -30.52 -2.31 -11.43
N LEU A 44 -29.97 -3.52 -11.32
CA LEU A 44 -30.71 -4.75 -11.05
C LEU A 44 -30.27 -5.34 -9.70
N GLU A 45 -31.26 -5.69 -8.87
CA GLU A 45 -31.01 -6.25 -7.55
C GLU A 45 -30.94 -7.78 -7.60
N THR A 46 -30.01 -8.38 -6.86
CA THR A 46 -29.98 -9.84 -6.60
C THR A 46 -31.06 -10.20 -5.60
N THR A 47 -31.62 -11.40 -5.69
CA THR A 47 -32.58 -11.96 -4.72
C THR A 47 -32.01 -13.22 -4.07
N ALA A 48 -32.69 -13.78 -3.06
CA ALA A 48 -32.30 -15.06 -2.47
C ALA A 48 -32.32 -16.22 -3.50
N ASP A 49 -33.16 -16.10 -4.52
CA ASP A 49 -33.34 -17.10 -5.59
C ASP A 49 -32.57 -16.75 -6.88
N SER A 50 -31.92 -15.59 -6.93
CA SER A 50 -31.17 -15.08 -8.10
C SER A 50 -29.86 -14.46 -7.63
N ASP A 51 -28.82 -15.27 -7.67
CA ASP A 51 -27.45 -15.00 -7.20
C ASP A 51 -26.69 -13.89 -7.97
N GLY A 52 -27.20 -13.52 -9.15
CA GLY A 52 -26.66 -12.46 -10.01
C GLY A 52 -26.61 -12.86 -11.48
N ALA A 53 -26.65 -14.16 -11.80
CA ALA A 53 -26.47 -14.63 -13.17
C ALA A 53 -27.57 -14.14 -14.13
N ALA A 54 -28.83 -14.12 -13.68
CA ALA A 54 -29.95 -13.61 -14.48
C ALA A 54 -29.80 -12.11 -14.78
N GLN A 55 -29.38 -11.33 -13.77
CA GLN A 55 -29.15 -9.89 -13.90
C GLN A 55 -28.00 -9.60 -14.87
N VAL A 56 -26.90 -10.37 -14.81
CA VAL A 56 -25.81 -10.24 -15.78
C VAL A 56 -26.33 -10.52 -17.19
N GLY A 57 -27.07 -11.62 -17.41
CA GLY A 57 -27.64 -11.95 -18.71
C GLY A 57 -28.56 -10.85 -19.26
N GLU A 58 -29.41 -10.27 -18.42
CA GLU A 58 -30.30 -9.15 -18.78
C GLU A 58 -29.49 -7.91 -19.19
N LEU A 59 -28.50 -7.51 -18.39
CA LEU A 59 -27.65 -6.35 -18.66
C LEU A 59 -26.84 -6.52 -19.95
N LEU A 60 -26.29 -7.72 -20.18
CA LEU A 60 -25.60 -8.03 -21.44
C LEU A 60 -26.56 -7.96 -22.64
N GLY A 61 -27.80 -8.43 -22.49
CA GLY A 61 -28.86 -8.28 -23.50
C GLY A 61 -29.20 -6.82 -23.82
N GLN A 62 -29.07 -5.93 -22.83
CA GLN A 62 -29.21 -4.48 -22.99
C GLN A 62 -27.95 -3.79 -23.57
N ARG A 63 -26.91 -4.54 -23.89
CA ARG A 63 -25.64 -4.06 -24.45
C ARG A 63 -24.90 -3.06 -23.56
N VAL A 64 -24.91 -3.31 -22.24
CA VAL A 64 -24.03 -2.54 -21.33
C VAL A 64 -22.56 -2.77 -21.68
N ASP A 65 -21.74 -1.73 -21.59
CA ASP A 65 -20.30 -1.78 -21.82
C ASP A 65 -19.48 -1.49 -20.55
N ARG A 66 -20.18 -1.21 -19.45
CA ARG A 66 -19.66 -1.19 -18.08
C ARG A 66 -20.58 -2.04 -17.22
N LEU A 67 -20.05 -3.08 -16.58
CA LEU A 67 -20.78 -3.89 -15.63
C LEU A 67 -20.15 -3.75 -14.25
N VAL A 68 -20.95 -3.36 -13.26
CA VAL A 68 -20.46 -3.11 -11.90
C VAL A 68 -21.17 -4.00 -10.89
N ALA A 69 -20.41 -4.80 -10.13
CA ALA A 69 -20.90 -5.54 -8.97
C ALA A 69 -20.83 -4.67 -7.72
N VAL A 70 -21.97 -4.48 -7.05
CA VAL A 70 -22.08 -3.75 -5.77
C VAL A 70 -22.47 -4.73 -4.67
N GLY A 71 -21.48 -5.21 -3.91
CA GLY A 71 -21.71 -6.30 -2.97
C GLY A 71 -20.49 -6.73 -2.17
N GLY A 72 -20.63 -7.86 -1.46
CA GLY A 72 -19.49 -8.55 -0.85
C GLY A 72 -18.87 -9.59 -1.78
N ASP A 73 -17.91 -10.37 -1.27
CA ASP A 73 -17.18 -11.37 -2.06
C ASP A 73 -18.11 -12.35 -2.80
N GLY A 74 -19.18 -12.83 -2.15
CA GLY A 74 -20.19 -13.68 -2.80
C GLY A 74 -20.85 -13.01 -4.02
N THR A 75 -21.33 -11.77 -3.90
CA THR A 75 -21.91 -11.05 -5.05
C THR A 75 -20.91 -10.88 -6.19
N VAL A 76 -19.64 -10.59 -5.86
CA VAL A 76 -18.59 -10.47 -6.87
C VAL A 76 -18.31 -11.81 -7.55
N ARG A 77 -18.26 -12.91 -6.79
CA ARG A 77 -18.10 -14.27 -7.31
C ARG A 77 -19.19 -14.61 -8.32
N GLU A 78 -20.46 -14.40 -7.96
CA GLU A 78 -21.58 -14.76 -8.83
C GLU A 78 -21.62 -13.94 -10.11
N VAL A 79 -21.33 -12.64 -10.03
CA VAL A 79 -21.26 -11.76 -11.22
C VAL A 79 -20.07 -12.13 -12.10
N ALA A 80 -18.90 -12.40 -11.52
CA ALA A 80 -17.71 -12.83 -12.25
C ALA A 80 -17.93 -14.18 -12.94
N ALA A 81 -18.52 -15.14 -12.24
CA ALA A 81 -18.89 -16.44 -12.76
C ALA A 81 -19.89 -16.36 -13.91
N ALA A 82 -20.92 -15.51 -13.78
CA ALA A 82 -21.90 -15.28 -14.84
C ALA A 82 -21.27 -14.63 -16.08
N LEU A 83 -20.37 -13.66 -15.88
CA LEU A 83 -19.59 -13.06 -16.98
C LEU A 83 -18.73 -14.11 -17.69
N SER A 84 -17.97 -14.90 -16.94
CA SER A 84 -17.13 -15.98 -17.49
C SER A 84 -17.95 -16.97 -18.34
N ARG A 85 -19.12 -17.39 -17.85
CA ARG A 85 -20.04 -18.28 -18.58
C ARG A 85 -20.68 -17.65 -19.83
N SER A 86 -20.68 -16.32 -19.94
CA SER A 86 -21.33 -15.61 -21.07
C SER A 86 -20.52 -15.63 -22.38
N GLY A 87 -19.30 -16.17 -22.37
CA GLY A 87 -18.47 -16.36 -23.56
C GLY A 87 -17.77 -15.06 -24.02
N ALA A 88 -17.70 -14.82 -25.34
CA ALA A 88 -16.94 -13.70 -25.97
C ALA A 88 -17.33 -12.28 -25.51
N VAL A 89 -18.35 -12.13 -24.66
CA VAL A 89 -18.69 -10.87 -24.00
C VAL A 89 -17.72 -10.56 -22.84
N ALA A 90 -17.12 -11.60 -22.23
CA ALA A 90 -16.07 -11.48 -21.22
C ALA A 90 -14.81 -10.76 -21.75
N ASP A 91 -14.55 -10.83 -23.06
CA ASP A 91 -13.41 -10.17 -23.71
C ASP A 91 -13.62 -8.65 -23.94
N HIS A 92 -14.84 -8.15 -23.70
CA HIS A 92 -15.21 -6.77 -24.03
C HIS A 92 -15.85 -6.00 -22.88
N VAL A 93 -16.48 -6.69 -21.91
CA VAL A 93 -17.12 -6.05 -20.75
C VAL A 93 -16.29 -6.34 -19.50
N ALA A 94 -15.52 -5.34 -19.07
CA ALA A 94 -14.74 -5.43 -17.84
C ALA A 94 -15.62 -5.20 -16.60
N LEU A 95 -15.50 -6.09 -15.62
CA LEU A 95 -16.16 -6.06 -14.33
C LEU A 95 -15.55 -4.97 -13.43
N GLY A 96 -16.35 -3.97 -13.07
CA GLY A 96 -16.09 -3.07 -11.97
C GLY A 96 -16.62 -3.62 -10.64
N VAL A 97 -15.96 -3.30 -9.53
CA VAL A 97 -16.38 -3.76 -8.20
C VAL A 97 -16.45 -2.60 -7.23
N VAL A 98 -17.62 -2.43 -6.60
CA VAL A 98 -17.80 -1.52 -5.46
C VAL A 98 -18.06 -2.36 -4.20
N PRO A 99 -17.04 -2.53 -3.35
CA PRO A 99 -17.11 -3.45 -2.22
C PRO A 99 -17.98 -2.90 -1.08
N THR A 100 -19.08 -3.59 -0.76
CA THR A 100 -20.00 -3.26 0.34
C THR A 100 -20.09 -4.33 1.43
N GLY A 101 -19.38 -5.46 1.25
CA GLY A 101 -19.30 -6.54 2.21
C GLY A 101 -18.38 -6.26 3.40
N THR A 102 -18.31 -7.22 4.33
CA THR A 102 -17.50 -7.12 5.55
C THR A 102 -16.03 -7.47 5.31
N ALA A 103 -15.75 -8.50 4.51
CA ALA A 103 -14.40 -8.99 4.25
C ALA A 103 -13.80 -8.33 2.99
N ASN A 104 -14.49 -8.45 1.85
CA ASN A 104 -14.07 -7.91 0.53
C ASN A 104 -12.64 -8.35 0.17
N LEU A 105 -12.36 -9.64 0.36
CA LEU A 105 -11.04 -10.24 0.18
C LEU A 105 -10.53 -10.11 -1.26
N TRP A 106 -11.41 -10.28 -2.24
CA TRP A 106 -11.05 -10.10 -3.64
C TRP A 106 -10.68 -8.64 -3.92
N ALA A 107 -11.51 -7.69 -3.44
CA ALA A 107 -11.24 -6.26 -3.60
C ALA A 107 -9.91 -5.87 -2.95
N ARG A 108 -9.63 -6.37 -1.74
CA ARG A 108 -8.33 -6.17 -1.07
C ARG A 108 -7.16 -6.73 -1.88
N THR A 109 -7.36 -7.85 -2.56
CA THR A 109 -6.32 -8.48 -3.40
C THR A 109 -5.94 -7.60 -4.60
N VAL A 110 -6.90 -6.90 -5.20
CA VAL A 110 -6.65 -5.91 -6.27
C VAL A 110 -6.31 -4.51 -5.76
N GLY A 111 -6.12 -4.33 -4.45
CA GLY A 111 -5.77 -3.04 -3.82
C GLY A 111 -6.95 -2.10 -3.58
N LEU A 112 -8.19 -2.57 -3.77
CA LEU A 112 -9.42 -1.84 -3.47
C LEU A 112 -9.74 -1.89 -1.97
N HIS A 113 -9.78 -0.71 -1.35
CA HIS A 113 -10.08 -0.56 0.07
C HIS A 113 -11.53 -0.10 0.25
N ALA A 114 -12.31 -0.86 1.03
CA ALA A 114 -13.75 -0.68 1.13
C ALA A 114 -14.21 0.63 1.80
N ALA A 115 -13.32 1.51 2.26
CA ALA A 115 -13.72 2.72 3.00
C ALA A 115 -14.35 3.78 2.08
N ASP A 116 -13.80 3.98 0.88
CA ASP A 116 -14.20 5.06 -0.04
C ASP A 116 -15.04 4.52 -1.21
N LEU A 117 -16.33 4.86 -1.21
CA LEU A 117 -17.27 4.42 -2.24
C LEU A 117 -17.17 5.26 -3.52
N ASP A 118 -16.74 6.52 -3.42
CA ASP A 118 -16.60 7.39 -4.59
C ASP A 118 -15.36 6.96 -5.38
N ALA A 119 -14.22 6.74 -4.72
CA ALA A 119 -13.03 6.19 -5.37
C ALA A 119 -13.24 4.78 -5.94
N ALA A 120 -13.96 3.91 -5.21
CA ALA A 120 -14.30 2.57 -5.74
C ALA A 120 -15.23 2.66 -6.96
N SER A 121 -16.14 3.64 -6.99
CA SER A 121 -17.03 3.88 -8.14
C SER A 121 -16.27 4.41 -9.34
N GLU A 122 -15.34 5.35 -9.16
CA GLU A 122 -14.48 5.83 -10.24
C GLU A 122 -13.64 4.70 -10.83
N LEU A 123 -13.04 3.86 -9.98
CA LEU A 123 -12.27 2.72 -10.46
C LEU A 123 -13.14 1.68 -11.18
N ALA A 124 -14.33 1.37 -10.64
CA ALA A 124 -15.24 0.43 -11.25
C ALA A 124 -15.65 0.86 -12.68
N LEU A 125 -15.60 2.16 -13.00
CA LEU A 125 -15.97 2.70 -14.31
C LEU A 125 -14.75 2.88 -15.24
N ASP A 126 -13.64 3.39 -14.70
CA ASP A 126 -12.50 3.88 -15.49
C ASP A 126 -11.17 3.17 -15.21
N GLY A 127 -11.13 2.24 -14.25
CA GLY A 127 -9.92 1.45 -13.98
C GLY A 127 -9.41 0.76 -15.23
N ASP A 128 -8.13 0.42 -15.28
CA ASP A 128 -7.62 -0.30 -16.45
C ASP A 128 -8.12 -1.75 -16.41
N PRO A 129 -8.51 -2.33 -17.56
CA PRO A 129 -8.97 -3.70 -17.62
C PRO A 129 -7.78 -4.66 -17.46
N VAL A 130 -7.95 -5.68 -16.62
CA VAL A 130 -6.96 -6.71 -16.32
C VAL A 130 -7.63 -8.07 -16.36
N ASP A 131 -6.97 -9.05 -16.96
CA ASP A 131 -7.42 -10.45 -16.92
C ASP A 131 -7.37 -10.97 -15.48
N SER A 132 -8.46 -11.59 -15.04
CA SER A 132 -8.55 -12.29 -13.76
C SER A 132 -8.92 -13.75 -14.00
N ASP A 133 -8.12 -14.62 -13.41
CA ASP A 133 -8.36 -16.05 -13.30
C ASP A 133 -9.57 -16.29 -12.39
N LEU A 134 -10.36 -17.32 -12.71
CA LEU A 134 -11.46 -17.79 -11.87
C LEU A 134 -11.25 -19.27 -11.57
N ALA A 135 -11.17 -19.60 -10.28
CA ALA A 135 -11.07 -20.98 -9.85
C ALA A 135 -12.46 -21.64 -9.81
N TRP A 136 -12.48 -22.96 -9.86
CA TRP A 136 -13.69 -23.76 -9.69
C TRP A 136 -13.37 -24.97 -8.81
N VAL A 137 -14.37 -25.47 -8.10
CA VAL A 137 -14.27 -26.69 -7.31
C VAL A 137 -15.45 -27.62 -7.59
N THR A 138 -15.15 -28.87 -7.90
CA THR A 138 -16.13 -29.96 -7.97
C THR A 138 -16.02 -30.80 -6.71
N LEU A 139 -17.13 -30.87 -5.98
CA LEU A 139 -17.30 -31.65 -4.76
C LEU A 139 -17.95 -32.98 -5.11
N THR A 140 -17.42 -34.08 -4.58
CA THR A 140 -18.05 -35.40 -4.64
C THR A 140 -18.45 -35.85 -3.24
N GLY A 141 -19.75 -36.07 -3.02
CA GLY A 141 -20.30 -36.58 -1.76
C GLY A 141 -20.05 -38.08 -1.57
N ALA A 142 -20.26 -38.58 -0.36
CA ALA A 142 -20.12 -40.02 -0.06
C ALA A 142 -21.13 -40.90 -0.84
N ASP A 143 -22.25 -40.32 -1.28
CA ASP A 143 -23.28 -40.93 -2.12
C ASP A 143 -22.95 -40.90 -3.62
N GLY A 144 -21.79 -40.33 -3.99
CA GLY A 144 -21.36 -40.17 -5.38
C GLY A 144 -21.97 -38.98 -6.11
N THR A 145 -22.79 -38.15 -5.44
CA THR A 145 -23.32 -36.93 -6.04
C THR A 145 -22.22 -35.89 -6.24
N THR A 146 -22.27 -35.16 -7.35
CA THR A 146 -21.30 -34.11 -7.68
C THR A 146 -21.94 -32.73 -7.77
N ARG A 147 -21.24 -31.72 -7.26
CA ARG A 147 -21.65 -30.30 -7.36
C ARG A 147 -20.43 -29.45 -7.65
N THR A 148 -20.56 -28.51 -8.60
CA THR A 148 -19.48 -27.61 -8.98
C THR A 148 -19.81 -26.18 -8.56
N HIS A 149 -18.82 -25.48 -8.01
CA HIS A 149 -18.92 -24.10 -7.59
C HIS A 149 -17.75 -23.29 -8.14
N ASP A 150 -18.00 -22.05 -8.55
CA ASP A 150 -16.93 -21.10 -8.83
C ASP A 150 -16.29 -20.64 -7.50
N VAL A 151 -15.01 -20.32 -7.53
CA VAL A 151 -14.22 -19.93 -6.37
C VAL A 151 -13.44 -18.66 -6.74
N LEU A 152 -13.79 -17.54 -6.12
CA LEU A 152 -13.13 -16.27 -6.41
C LEU A 152 -11.89 -16.08 -5.53
N VAL A 153 -11.96 -16.52 -4.27
CA VAL A 153 -10.94 -16.24 -3.24
C VAL A 153 -10.29 -17.53 -2.75
N VAL A 154 -11.05 -18.41 -2.10
CA VAL A 154 -10.54 -19.60 -1.43
C VAL A 154 -11.64 -20.65 -1.23
N THR A 155 -11.29 -21.91 -1.47
CA THR A 155 -12.08 -23.08 -1.04
C THR A 155 -11.29 -23.89 -0.03
N GLY A 156 -11.98 -24.60 0.87
CA GLY A 156 -11.29 -25.33 1.92
C GLY A 156 -12.13 -26.34 2.67
N THR A 157 -11.45 -27.26 3.34
CA THR A 157 -12.03 -28.33 4.16
C THR A 157 -11.21 -28.56 5.43
N GLY A 158 -11.84 -29.13 6.47
CA GLY A 158 -11.26 -29.30 7.80
C GLY A 158 -11.82 -28.33 8.85
N MET A 159 -11.01 -27.98 9.87
CA MET A 159 -11.50 -27.24 11.05
C MET A 159 -12.17 -25.90 10.72
N ASP A 160 -11.75 -25.24 9.63
CA ASP A 160 -12.32 -23.96 9.20
C ASP A 160 -13.74 -24.14 8.66
N ALA A 161 -14.00 -25.19 7.86
CA ALA A 161 -15.31 -25.48 7.30
C ALA A 161 -16.35 -25.88 8.37
N GLU A 162 -15.94 -26.66 9.37
CA GLU A 162 -16.80 -27.01 10.50
C GLU A 162 -17.09 -25.82 11.43
N ALA A 163 -16.21 -24.81 11.46
CA ALA A 163 -16.41 -23.59 12.25
C ALA A 163 -17.39 -22.63 11.54
N PHE A 164 -17.34 -22.56 10.21
CA PHE A 164 -18.30 -21.81 9.39
C PHE A 164 -19.71 -22.42 9.44
N ALA A 165 -19.82 -23.76 9.40
CA ALA A 165 -21.11 -24.45 9.48
C ALA A 165 -21.84 -24.30 10.84
N ALA A 166 -21.12 -23.93 11.91
CA ALA A 166 -21.64 -23.92 13.28
C ALA A 166 -21.95 -22.51 13.84
N THR A 167 -21.82 -21.43 13.06
CA THR A 167 -21.93 -20.06 13.58
C THR A 167 -23.25 -19.39 13.15
N PRO A 168 -24.19 -19.08 14.08
CA PRO A 168 -25.39 -18.29 13.77
C PRO A 168 -25.05 -16.85 13.34
N GLU A 169 -25.83 -16.33 12.39
CA GLU A 169 -25.63 -15.04 11.69
C GLU A 169 -25.56 -13.77 12.57
N ALA A 170 -25.93 -13.85 13.85
CA ALA A 170 -26.12 -12.69 14.73
C ALA A 170 -24.85 -12.16 15.44
N HIS A 171 -23.67 -12.79 15.30
CA HIS A 171 -22.47 -12.40 16.07
C HIS A 171 -21.38 -11.66 15.28
N LYS A 172 -21.64 -11.24 14.04
CA LYS A 172 -20.65 -10.58 13.18
C LYS A 172 -20.34 -9.10 13.50
N HIS A 173 -20.97 -8.47 14.49
CA HIS A 173 -20.96 -7.00 14.57
C HIS A 173 -20.01 -6.31 15.56
N ARG A 174 -19.27 -6.99 16.46
CA ARG A 174 -18.43 -6.22 17.42
C ARG A 174 -17.11 -6.83 17.90
N TRP A 175 -16.79 -8.08 17.56
CA TRP A 175 -15.57 -8.77 18.02
C TRP A 175 -14.96 -9.67 16.94
N GLY A 176 -15.04 -9.22 15.68
CA GLY A 176 -14.95 -10.00 14.43
C GLY A 176 -13.68 -10.81 14.14
N TRP A 177 -12.79 -11.05 15.09
CA TRP A 177 -11.64 -11.97 14.91
C TRP A 177 -11.13 -12.60 16.20
N ALA A 178 -11.23 -11.91 17.35
CA ALA A 178 -10.99 -12.53 18.65
C ALA A 178 -11.94 -13.71 18.88
N ALA A 179 -13.18 -13.62 18.41
CA ALA A 179 -14.13 -14.74 18.42
C ALA A 179 -13.75 -15.86 17.42
N TYR A 180 -13.17 -15.53 16.26
CA TYR A 180 -12.72 -16.49 15.23
C TYR A 180 -11.50 -17.29 15.72
N PHE A 181 -10.46 -16.63 16.21
CA PHE A 181 -9.28 -17.31 16.78
C PHE A 181 -9.56 -17.89 18.18
N ALA A 182 -10.46 -17.32 18.99
CA ALA A 182 -10.91 -17.99 20.21
C ALA A 182 -11.83 -19.19 19.91
N ALA A 183 -12.52 -19.24 18.77
CA ALA A 183 -13.24 -20.43 18.32
C ALA A 183 -12.27 -21.49 17.79
N LEU A 184 -11.28 -21.10 16.98
CA LEU A 184 -10.18 -21.96 16.51
C LEU A 184 -9.36 -22.51 17.70
N GLY A 185 -9.08 -21.65 18.68
CA GLY A 185 -8.39 -21.98 19.93
C GLY A 185 -9.19 -22.88 20.87
N ARG A 186 -10.52 -22.80 20.84
CA ARG A 186 -11.40 -23.73 21.58
C ARG A 186 -11.57 -25.09 20.90
N ARG A 187 -11.20 -25.21 19.62
CA ARG A 187 -11.29 -26.45 18.82
C ARG A 187 -9.94 -27.14 18.54
N ILE A 188 -8.89 -26.77 19.27
CA ILE A 188 -7.55 -27.40 19.20
C ILE A 188 -7.58 -28.95 19.44
N VAL A 189 -8.74 -29.52 19.81
CA VAL A 189 -8.97 -30.92 20.16
C VAL A 189 -9.67 -31.74 19.04
N GLY A 190 -9.92 -31.21 17.83
CA GLY A 190 -10.50 -32.00 16.73
C GLY A 190 -9.60 -33.17 16.28
N GLU A 191 -10.11 -34.16 15.53
CA GLU A 191 -9.26 -35.19 14.91
C GLU A 191 -8.72 -34.71 13.55
N PRO A 192 -7.43 -34.91 13.21
CA PRO A 192 -6.91 -34.65 11.86
C PRO A 192 -7.69 -35.43 10.79
N ILE A 193 -7.80 -34.86 9.58
CA ILE A 193 -8.31 -35.55 8.39
C ILE A 193 -7.10 -36.03 7.60
N THR A 194 -7.10 -37.27 7.11
CA THR A 194 -6.04 -37.72 6.21
C THR A 194 -6.42 -37.34 4.80
N VAL A 195 -5.57 -36.56 4.14
CA VAL A 195 -5.78 -36.10 2.77
C VAL A 195 -4.74 -36.73 1.86
N THR A 196 -5.20 -37.30 0.76
CA THR A 196 -4.35 -37.68 -0.37
C THR A 196 -4.42 -36.56 -1.39
N THR A 197 -3.27 -35.94 -1.66
CA THR A 197 -3.13 -34.78 -2.53
C THR A 197 -2.55 -35.22 -3.87
N HIS A 198 -3.20 -34.84 -4.96
CA HIS A 198 -2.68 -34.97 -6.33
C HIS A 198 -2.56 -33.56 -6.91
N LEU A 199 -1.37 -33.22 -7.39
CA LEU A 199 -1.02 -31.87 -7.84
C LEU A 199 -0.42 -31.95 -9.23
N ASP A 200 -1.16 -31.54 -10.26
CA ASP A 200 -0.77 -31.72 -11.66
C ASP A 200 -0.21 -33.16 -11.90
N ASP A 201 0.99 -33.28 -12.50
CA ASP A 201 1.69 -34.56 -12.76
C ASP A 201 2.62 -35.02 -11.61
N ARG A 202 2.47 -34.48 -10.39
CA ARG A 202 3.36 -34.81 -9.27
C ARG A 202 2.93 -36.10 -8.55
N PRO A 203 3.88 -36.82 -7.91
CA PRO A 203 3.55 -37.97 -7.08
C PRO A 203 2.55 -37.60 -5.98
N SER A 204 1.54 -38.45 -5.78
CA SER A 204 0.52 -38.23 -4.77
C SER A 204 1.10 -38.37 -3.35
N GLY A 205 0.75 -37.42 -2.47
CA GLY A 205 1.15 -37.44 -1.06
C GLY A 205 -0.04 -37.68 -0.15
N ARG A 206 0.07 -38.62 0.80
CA ARG A 206 -0.95 -38.88 1.83
C ARG A 206 -0.46 -38.42 3.19
N GLU A 207 -1.16 -37.48 3.81
CA GLU A 207 -0.78 -36.93 5.11
C GLU A 207 -1.98 -36.51 5.99
N PRO A 208 -1.84 -36.58 7.33
CA PRO A 208 -2.84 -36.06 8.25
C PRO A 208 -2.72 -34.54 8.36
N VAL A 209 -3.84 -33.84 8.13
CA VAL A 209 -3.92 -32.37 8.18
C VAL A 209 -5.08 -31.93 9.06
N ARG A 210 -4.98 -30.69 9.53
CA ARG A 210 -5.98 -29.98 10.35
C ARG A 210 -6.96 -29.21 9.47
N THR A 211 -6.43 -28.55 8.45
CA THR A 211 -7.17 -27.77 7.47
C THR A 211 -6.42 -27.82 6.14
N VAL A 212 -7.19 -27.86 5.06
CA VAL A 212 -6.70 -27.64 3.69
C VAL A 212 -7.40 -26.43 3.11
N LEU A 213 -6.63 -25.49 2.57
CA LEU A 213 -7.14 -24.35 1.82
C LEU A 213 -6.52 -24.35 0.41
N VAL A 214 -7.35 -24.10 -0.60
CA VAL A 214 -6.92 -23.88 -1.99
C VAL A 214 -7.41 -22.50 -2.40
N GLY A 215 -6.49 -21.58 -2.66
CA GLY A 215 -6.78 -20.17 -2.91
C GLY A 215 -6.32 -19.68 -4.27
N ASN A 216 -7.08 -18.72 -4.79
CA ASN A 216 -6.75 -17.89 -5.95
C ASN A 216 -6.30 -16.47 -5.50
N CYS A 217 -6.50 -16.11 -4.23
CA CYS A 217 -6.26 -14.77 -3.68
C CYS A 217 -5.16 -14.72 -2.61
N ARG A 218 -4.44 -13.60 -2.58
CA ARG A 218 -3.29 -13.36 -1.70
C ARG A 218 -3.65 -13.11 -0.23
N VAL A 219 -4.81 -12.50 0.00
CA VAL A 219 -5.16 -11.88 1.29
C VAL A 219 -6.34 -12.62 1.93
N LEU A 220 -6.13 -13.13 3.14
CA LEU A 220 -7.20 -13.65 3.99
C LEU A 220 -7.78 -12.53 4.89
N PRO A 221 -8.93 -12.74 5.56
CA PRO A 221 -9.53 -11.74 6.44
C PRO A 221 -8.50 -11.16 7.42
N LEU A 222 -8.56 -9.83 7.63
CA LEU A 222 -7.61 -8.98 8.39
C LEU A 222 -6.31 -8.55 7.68
N GLY A 223 -6.10 -8.89 6.40
CA GLY A 223 -4.91 -8.41 5.69
C GLY A 223 -3.67 -9.30 5.86
N LEU A 224 -3.82 -10.47 6.51
CA LEU A 224 -2.74 -11.42 6.69
C LEU A 224 -2.46 -12.19 5.38
N PRO A 225 -1.20 -12.20 4.90
CA PRO A 225 -0.83 -12.94 3.69
C PRO A 225 -0.57 -14.41 4.05
N LEU A 226 -1.64 -15.20 4.20
CA LEU A 226 -1.52 -16.65 4.43
C LEU A 226 -1.08 -17.40 3.17
N MET A 227 -1.40 -16.87 1.99
CA MET A 227 -0.90 -17.33 0.69
C MET A 227 -0.23 -16.13 -0.01
N PRO A 228 0.95 -15.67 0.47
CA PRO A 228 1.63 -14.46 -0.05
C PRO A 228 2.00 -14.57 -1.53
N SER A 229 1.97 -15.80 -2.02
CA SER A 229 2.33 -16.29 -3.33
C SER A 229 1.18 -16.28 -4.35
N ALA A 230 -0.07 -16.23 -3.88
CA ALA A 230 -1.25 -16.34 -4.73
C ALA A 230 -1.42 -15.12 -5.63
N SER A 231 -1.79 -15.39 -6.87
CA SER A 231 -2.03 -14.42 -7.93
C SER A 231 -3.30 -14.80 -8.65
N MET A 232 -4.12 -13.82 -8.99
CA MET A 232 -5.33 -14.04 -9.78
C MET A 232 -5.06 -13.94 -11.28
N THR A 233 -3.80 -14.04 -11.73
CA THR A 233 -3.41 -13.76 -13.13
C THR A 233 -2.33 -14.69 -13.65
N ASP A 234 -1.94 -15.71 -12.88
CA ASP A 234 -0.82 -16.59 -13.23
C ASP A 234 -1.25 -18.02 -13.60
N GLY A 235 -2.56 -18.27 -13.67
CA GLY A 235 -3.15 -19.55 -14.04
C GLY A 235 -2.84 -20.66 -13.05
N ARG A 236 -2.57 -20.33 -11.77
CA ARG A 236 -2.21 -21.31 -10.74
C ARG A 236 -3.02 -21.10 -9.46
N LEU A 237 -3.18 -22.19 -8.73
CA LEU A 237 -3.78 -22.26 -7.40
C LEU A 237 -2.71 -22.43 -6.34
N ASP A 238 -2.89 -21.80 -5.18
CA ASP A 238 -2.05 -21.99 -4.00
C ASP A 238 -2.77 -22.92 -3.01
N LEU A 239 -2.16 -24.09 -2.76
CA LEU A 239 -2.61 -25.06 -1.77
C LEU A 239 -1.84 -24.84 -0.46
N LEU A 240 -2.57 -24.66 0.63
CA LEU A 240 -2.05 -24.60 1.99
C LEU A 240 -2.55 -25.79 2.81
N LEU A 241 -1.61 -26.61 3.26
CA LEU A 241 -1.86 -27.69 4.22
C LEU A 241 -1.43 -27.24 5.61
N VAL A 242 -2.37 -27.24 6.54
CA VAL A 242 -2.14 -26.90 7.94
C VAL A 242 -2.10 -28.21 8.73
N ALA A 243 -0.95 -28.57 9.29
CA ALA A 243 -0.74 -29.81 10.03
C ALA A 243 0.13 -29.65 11.29
N PRO A 244 -0.17 -28.72 12.22
CA PRO A 244 0.55 -28.65 13.49
C PRO A 244 0.23 -29.87 14.37
N GLY A 245 1.29 -30.57 14.80
CA GLY A 245 1.19 -31.76 15.66
C GLY A 245 1.00 -31.47 17.15
N SER A 246 1.09 -30.20 17.58
CA SER A 246 1.02 -29.82 19.01
C SER A 246 0.60 -28.35 19.21
N LEU A 247 0.24 -28.00 20.45
CA LEU A 247 -0.03 -26.61 20.89
C LEU A 247 1.18 -25.68 20.63
N LEU A 248 2.40 -26.17 20.81
CA LEU A 248 3.62 -25.44 20.46
C LEU A 248 3.78 -25.24 18.94
N GLY A 249 3.35 -26.21 18.14
CA GLY A 249 3.29 -26.07 16.68
C GLY A 249 2.36 -24.93 16.25
N TRP A 250 1.22 -24.75 16.92
CA TRP A 250 0.33 -23.61 16.69
C TRP A 250 0.95 -22.25 17.04
N PHE A 251 1.79 -22.17 18.07
CA PHE A 251 2.58 -20.96 18.33
C PHE A 251 3.64 -20.73 17.25
N GLY A 252 4.22 -21.78 16.67
CA GLY A 252 5.11 -21.70 15.51
C GLY A 252 4.41 -21.19 14.25
N VAL A 253 3.18 -21.64 14.00
CA VAL A 253 2.27 -21.12 12.95
C VAL A 253 2.02 -19.63 13.14
N LEU A 254 1.62 -19.20 14.34
CA LEU A 254 1.36 -17.79 14.68
C LEU A 254 2.64 -16.92 14.56
N GLY A 255 3.77 -17.42 15.07
CA GLY A 255 5.06 -16.74 14.98
C GLY A 255 5.56 -16.60 13.54
N GLY A 256 5.37 -17.63 12.71
CA GLY A 256 5.70 -17.61 11.28
C GLY A 256 4.87 -16.58 10.50
N MET A 257 3.57 -16.47 10.79
CA MET A 257 2.68 -15.46 10.19
C MET A 257 3.10 -14.03 10.54
N LEU A 258 3.61 -13.80 11.75
CA LEU A 258 4.09 -12.49 12.20
C LEU A 258 5.51 -12.17 11.70
N SER A 259 6.37 -13.18 11.55
CA SER A 259 7.81 -13.00 11.29
C SER A 259 8.19 -12.94 9.81
N ARG A 260 7.27 -13.14 8.85
CA ARG A 260 7.51 -13.15 7.38
C ARG A 260 8.60 -14.12 6.86
N ARG A 261 9.37 -14.80 7.72
CA ARG A 261 10.41 -15.77 7.34
C ARG A 261 9.77 -17.04 6.78
N ARG A 262 10.07 -17.38 5.53
CA ARG A 262 9.47 -18.51 4.80
C ARG A 262 10.05 -19.89 5.15
N GLY A 263 11.22 -19.94 5.77
CA GLY A 263 11.89 -21.18 6.17
C GLY A 263 11.68 -21.52 7.64
N GLY A 264 10.70 -22.37 7.97
CA GLY A 264 10.58 -22.95 9.31
C GLY A 264 9.19 -22.93 9.95
N TRP A 265 8.11 -22.74 9.17
CA TRP A 265 6.75 -22.80 9.71
C TRP A 265 6.42 -24.25 10.11
N THR A 266 6.63 -24.58 11.37
CA THR A 266 6.35 -25.90 11.92
C THR A 266 4.86 -26.20 11.79
N GLY A 267 4.50 -27.05 10.82
CA GLY A 267 3.12 -27.45 10.56
C GLY A 267 2.36 -26.66 9.50
N LEU A 268 3.03 -25.89 8.63
CA LEU A 268 2.43 -25.36 7.40
C LEU A 268 3.21 -25.83 6.18
N ARG A 269 2.51 -26.29 5.14
CA ARG A 269 3.09 -26.65 3.84
C ARG A 269 2.32 -25.93 2.74
N THR A 270 3.04 -25.37 1.78
CA THR A 270 2.46 -24.68 0.64
C THR A 270 2.87 -25.35 -0.66
N HIS A 271 1.93 -25.46 -1.58
CA HIS A 271 2.15 -25.98 -2.92
C HIS A 271 1.46 -25.08 -3.94
N ARG A 272 1.94 -25.12 -5.19
CA ARG A 272 1.28 -24.49 -6.33
C ARG A 272 1.05 -25.50 -7.44
N ALA A 273 -0.15 -25.45 -8.01
CA ALA A 273 -0.58 -26.32 -9.10
C ALA A 273 -1.66 -25.64 -9.94
N SER A 274 -1.86 -26.07 -11.18
CA SER A 274 -2.99 -25.63 -12.01
C SER A 274 -4.25 -26.47 -11.75
N HIS A 275 -4.05 -27.72 -11.31
CA HIS A 275 -5.11 -28.66 -10.97
C HIS A 275 -4.76 -29.40 -9.68
N VAL A 276 -5.70 -29.39 -8.74
CA VAL A 276 -5.54 -29.97 -7.40
C VAL A 276 -6.68 -30.94 -7.14
N VAL A 277 -6.35 -32.19 -6.83
CA VAL A 277 -7.33 -33.17 -6.34
C VAL A 277 -7.00 -33.53 -4.90
N LEU A 278 -8.02 -33.47 -4.05
CA LEU A 278 -7.95 -33.83 -2.63
C LEU A 278 -8.92 -34.98 -2.39
N ASP A 279 -8.39 -36.17 -2.08
CA ASP A 279 -9.18 -37.31 -1.61
C ASP A 279 -9.10 -37.38 -0.07
N LEU A 280 -10.26 -37.32 0.58
CA LEU A 280 -10.39 -37.32 2.03
C LEU A 280 -10.67 -38.75 2.53
N ASP A 281 -10.08 -39.12 3.67
CA ASP A 281 -10.35 -40.43 4.30
C ASP A 281 -11.75 -40.55 4.91
N ARG A 282 -12.43 -39.42 5.10
CA ARG A 282 -13.82 -39.33 5.55
C ARG A 282 -14.50 -38.11 4.96
N GLU A 283 -15.83 -38.14 4.97
CA GLU A 283 -16.64 -36.99 4.56
C GLU A 283 -16.38 -35.80 5.50
N SER A 284 -16.09 -34.64 4.92
CA SER A 284 -15.80 -33.41 5.66
C SER A 284 -16.52 -32.21 5.07
N ALA A 285 -16.87 -31.24 5.92
CA ALA A 285 -17.47 -29.99 5.48
C ALA A 285 -16.53 -29.22 4.55
N VAL A 286 -17.11 -28.52 3.58
CA VAL A 286 -16.42 -27.69 2.60
C VAL A 286 -17.01 -26.29 2.59
N HIS A 287 -16.15 -25.28 2.47
CA HIS A 287 -16.56 -23.90 2.25
C HIS A 287 -16.00 -23.35 0.93
N VAL A 288 -16.74 -22.45 0.29
CA VAL A 288 -16.33 -21.68 -0.89
C VAL A 288 -16.48 -20.20 -0.58
N ASP A 289 -15.37 -19.47 -0.60
CA ASP A 289 -15.26 -18.06 -0.21
C ASP A 289 -15.87 -17.72 1.17
N GLY A 290 -15.90 -18.70 2.07
CA GLY A 290 -16.47 -18.61 3.41
C GLY A 290 -17.94 -19.01 3.52
N ASP A 291 -18.61 -19.36 2.41
CA ASP A 291 -19.96 -19.91 2.40
C ASP A 291 -19.91 -21.44 2.52
N PRO A 292 -20.66 -22.07 3.45
CA PRO A 292 -20.71 -23.52 3.55
C PRO A 292 -21.48 -24.12 2.36
N VAL A 293 -20.86 -25.07 1.65
CA VAL A 293 -21.43 -25.70 0.43
C VAL A 293 -21.76 -27.19 0.61
N GLY A 294 -21.76 -27.66 1.86
CA GLY A 294 -22.04 -29.05 2.22
C GLY A 294 -20.79 -29.82 2.62
N SER A 295 -20.84 -31.14 2.44
CA SER A 295 -19.74 -32.06 2.74
C SER A 295 -19.32 -32.86 1.52
N ALA A 296 -18.05 -33.27 1.49
CA ALA A 296 -17.48 -34.04 0.39
C ALA A 296 -16.47 -35.06 0.90
N VAL A 297 -16.24 -36.11 0.12
CA VAL A 297 -15.12 -37.06 0.27
C VAL A 297 -14.00 -36.78 -0.73
N ARG A 298 -14.28 -36.00 -1.79
CA ARG A 298 -13.30 -35.59 -2.80
C ARG A 298 -13.57 -34.17 -3.26
N LEU A 299 -12.50 -33.36 -3.36
CA LEU A 299 -12.51 -32.03 -3.94
C LEU A 299 -11.58 -32.01 -5.14
N GLU A 300 -12.10 -31.64 -6.30
CA GLU A 300 -11.31 -31.38 -7.50
C GLU A 300 -11.36 -29.88 -7.79
N VAL A 301 -10.21 -29.22 -7.73
CA VAL A 301 -10.07 -27.77 -7.88
C VAL A 301 -9.23 -27.48 -9.11
N GLY A 302 -9.74 -26.62 -9.97
CA GLY A 302 -9.01 -26.11 -11.14
C GLY A 302 -9.14 -24.61 -11.26
N VAL A 303 -8.40 -24.06 -12.21
CA VAL A 303 -8.43 -22.63 -12.54
C VAL A 303 -8.67 -22.44 -14.02
N THR A 304 -9.50 -21.45 -14.35
CA THR A 304 -9.69 -20.96 -15.72
C THR A 304 -8.88 -19.67 -15.84
N PRO A 305 -7.74 -19.68 -16.54
CA PRO A 305 -6.93 -18.49 -16.70
C PRO A 305 -7.66 -17.42 -17.51
N ALA A 306 -7.47 -16.15 -17.15
CA ALA A 306 -8.06 -15.00 -17.85
C ALA A 306 -9.58 -15.12 -18.08
N ALA A 307 -10.31 -15.66 -17.09
CA ALA A 307 -11.73 -15.95 -17.21
C ALA A 307 -12.61 -14.70 -17.26
N VAL A 308 -12.16 -13.60 -16.64
CA VAL A 308 -12.95 -12.36 -16.51
C VAL A 308 -12.04 -11.14 -16.60
N LEU A 309 -12.39 -10.17 -17.45
CA LEU A 309 -11.78 -8.84 -17.41
C LEU A 309 -12.28 -8.05 -16.20
N VAL A 310 -11.37 -7.42 -15.48
CA VAL A 310 -11.67 -6.69 -14.25
C VAL A 310 -11.05 -5.30 -14.30
N ARG A 311 -11.80 -4.28 -13.85
CA ARG A 311 -11.30 -2.92 -13.67
C ARG A 311 -10.45 -2.79 -12.39
N CYS A 312 -9.17 -2.51 -12.56
CA CYS A 312 -8.20 -2.38 -11.48
C CYS A 312 -7.44 -1.04 -11.56
N PRO A 313 -6.74 -0.60 -10.50
CA PRO A 313 -5.96 0.65 -10.54
C PRO A 313 -4.89 0.60 -11.64
N PRO A 314 -4.41 1.74 -12.17
CA PRO A 314 -3.49 1.78 -13.32
C PRO A 314 -2.16 1.02 -13.14
N SER A 315 -1.79 0.63 -11.92
CA SER A 315 -0.63 -0.23 -11.65
C SER A 315 -0.91 -1.74 -11.82
N ALA A 316 -2.15 -2.13 -12.11
CA ALA A 316 -2.56 -3.51 -12.29
C ALA A 316 -2.50 -3.99 -13.75
N ALA A 317 -2.48 -3.08 -14.74
CA ALA A 317 -2.77 -3.37 -16.14
C ALA A 317 -1.60 -3.24 -17.14
N ARG A 318 -0.34 -3.30 -16.70
CA ARG A 318 0.79 -3.42 -17.63
C ARG A 318 1.31 -4.86 -17.68
N PRO A 319 1.78 -5.34 -18.86
CA PRO A 319 2.46 -6.62 -18.96
C PRO A 319 3.52 -6.73 -17.87
N GLN A 320 3.49 -7.88 -17.20
CA GLN A 320 4.29 -8.20 -16.03
C GLN A 320 5.77 -8.15 -16.42
N VAL A 321 6.53 -7.20 -15.87
CA VAL A 321 7.99 -7.16 -16.07
C VAL A 321 8.63 -8.20 -15.16
N GLY A 322 9.13 -9.29 -15.73
CA GLY A 322 9.76 -10.42 -15.04
C GLY A 322 11.23 -10.16 -14.67
N GLY A 323 11.83 -11.08 -13.91
CA GLY A 323 13.27 -11.01 -13.60
C GLY A 323 14.18 -11.14 -14.83
N GLU A 324 13.66 -11.69 -15.94
CA GLU A 324 14.36 -11.70 -17.23
C GLU A 324 14.39 -10.31 -17.87
N ASP A 325 13.30 -9.54 -17.80
CA ASP A 325 13.26 -8.17 -18.34
C ASP A 325 14.21 -7.22 -17.59
N VAL A 326 14.36 -7.39 -16.26
CA VAL A 326 15.38 -6.63 -15.51
C VAL A 326 16.78 -6.98 -15.99
N ARG A 327 17.07 -8.27 -16.24
CA ARG A 327 18.37 -8.69 -16.76
C ARG A 327 18.61 -8.19 -18.20
N GLU A 328 17.58 -8.16 -19.03
CA GLU A 328 17.65 -7.57 -20.37
C GLU A 328 17.91 -6.06 -20.31
N LEU A 329 17.20 -5.34 -19.43
CA LEU A 329 17.42 -3.91 -19.18
C LEU A 329 18.83 -3.63 -18.64
N LEU A 330 19.36 -4.50 -17.78
CA LEU A 330 20.73 -4.37 -17.26
C LEU A 330 21.79 -4.63 -18.35
N ALA A 331 21.50 -5.52 -19.30
CA ALA A 331 22.37 -5.81 -20.43
C ALA A 331 22.43 -4.67 -21.46
N ASP A 332 21.43 -3.77 -21.50
CA ASP A 332 21.40 -2.61 -22.38
C ASP A 332 22.24 -1.44 -21.81
N PRO A 333 23.28 -0.97 -22.53
CA PRO A 333 24.04 0.23 -22.15
C PRO A 333 23.23 1.54 -22.25
N GLY A 334 22.16 1.56 -23.04
CA GLY A 334 21.28 2.72 -23.26
C GLY A 334 20.00 2.68 -22.42
N ARG A 335 19.94 1.80 -21.42
CA ARG A 335 18.75 1.54 -20.59
C ARG A 335 18.13 2.80 -19.99
N ASP A 336 16.80 2.83 -20.00
CA ASP A 336 16.04 3.85 -19.28
C ASP A 336 16.02 3.51 -17.78
N LEU A 337 16.72 4.32 -16.97
CA LEU A 337 16.78 4.17 -15.51
C LEU A 337 15.40 4.25 -14.85
N ALA A 338 14.47 5.03 -15.39
CA ALA A 338 13.11 5.10 -14.84
C ALA A 338 12.32 3.82 -15.12
N THR A 339 12.58 3.15 -16.24
CA THR A 339 12.03 1.83 -16.54
C THR A 339 12.67 0.76 -15.67
N LEU A 340 13.99 0.79 -15.48
CA LEU A 340 14.70 -0.13 -14.58
C LEU A 340 14.21 0.01 -13.13
N ALA A 341 14.08 1.24 -12.62
CA ALA A 341 13.60 1.51 -11.27
C ALA A 341 12.17 0.98 -11.08
N ARG A 342 11.27 1.27 -12.03
CA ARG A 342 9.90 0.74 -12.01
C ARG A 342 9.86 -0.79 -12.12
N ALA A 343 10.71 -1.40 -12.94
CA ALA A 343 10.82 -2.85 -13.05
C ALA A 343 11.27 -3.47 -11.72
N LEU A 344 12.24 -2.85 -11.04
CA LEU A 344 12.72 -3.28 -9.73
C LEU A 344 11.67 -3.04 -8.61
N GLN A 345 10.82 -2.03 -8.72
CA GLN A 345 9.74 -1.81 -7.73
C GLN A 345 8.55 -2.74 -7.96
N HIS A 346 8.19 -2.99 -9.23
CA HIS A 346 6.93 -3.62 -9.61
C HIS A 346 7.08 -5.06 -10.13
N GLY A 347 8.29 -5.63 -10.16
CA GLY A 347 8.53 -7.03 -10.46
C GLY A 347 7.68 -7.94 -9.56
N ARG A 348 6.62 -8.54 -10.12
CA ARG A 348 5.67 -9.35 -9.37
C ARG A 348 6.17 -10.78 -9.26
N ARG A 349 7.19 -11.02 -8.43
CA ARG A 349 7.46 -12.38 -7.90
C ARG A 349 8.49 -12.47 -6.78
N TRP A 350 8.64 -11.48 -5.92
CA TRP A 350 9.89 -11.41 -5.16
C TRP A 350 9.72 -11.78 -3.70
N SER A 351 9.86 -13.09 -3.47
CA SER A 351 10.30 -13.63 -2.19
C SER A 351 11.78 -13.34 -1.98
N SER A 352 12.26 -13.44 -0.74
CA SER A 352 13.69 -13.59 -0.42
C SER A 352 14.26 -14.93 -0.90
N ASP A 353 14.06 -15.21 -2.19
CA ASP A 353 14.83 -16.22 -2.90
C ASP A 353 16.17 -15.59 -3.23
N HIS A 354 17.26 -16.32 -3.04
CA HIS A 354 18.62 -15.83 -3.23
C HIS A 354 18.80 -15.19 -4.62
N GLY A 355 18.15 -15.74 -5.66
CA GLY A 355 18.19 -15.16 -7.01
C GLY A 355 17.58 -13.76 -7.14
N HIS A 356 16.68 -13.36 -6.24
CA HIS A 356 16.11 -12.02 -6.22
C HIS A 356 17.02 -11.01 -5.52
N GLU A 357 17.60 -11.39 -4.37
CA GLU A 357 18.57 -10.56 -3.67
C GLU A 357 19.78 -10.26 -4.57
N GLN A 358 20.22 -11.27 -5.32
CA GLN A 358 21.27 -11.15 -6.31
C GLN A 358 20.85 -10.22 -7.46
N LEU A 359 19.60 -10.25 -7.92
CA LEU A 359 19.11 -9.31 -8.96
C LEU A 359 19.06 -7.86 -8.46
N VAL A 360 18.64 -7.64 -7.21
CA VAL A 360 18.71 -6.32 -6.57
C VAL A 360 20.17 -5.88 -6.55
N ARG A 361 21.06 -6.71 -5.99
CA ARG A 361 22.49 -6.41 -5.95
C ARG A 361 23.06 -6.07 -7.32
N ASP A 362 22.85 -6.93 -8.31
CA ASP A 362 23.38 -6.75 -9.65
C ASP A 362 22.83 -5.47 -10.31
N SER A 363 21.60 -5.07 -9.98
CA SER A 363 21.04 -3.78 -10.45
C SER A 363 21.78 -2.57 -9.88
N PHE A 364 22.18 -2.60 -8.60
CA PHE A 364 23.00 -1.55 -8.00
C PHE A 364 24.43 -1.56 -8.56
N LEU A 365 25.04 -2.75 -8.63
CA LEU A 365 26.43 -2.93 -9.06
C LEU A 365 26.64 -2.62 -10.55
N ALA A 366 25.60 -2.72 -11.38
CA ALA A 366 25.64 -2.38 -12.80
C ALA A 366 25.67 -0.86 -13.09
N LEU A 367 25.37 -0.02 -12.10
CA LEU A 367 25.32 1.43 -12.23
C LEU A 367 26.51 2.08 -11.53
N SER A 368 26.94 3.25 -12.00
CA SER A 368 28.10 3.97 -11.45
C SER A 368 27.89 5.48 -11.50
N GLY A 369 28.61 6.20 -10.64
CA GLY A 369 28.56 7.67 -10.56
C GLY A 369 27.13 8.23 -10.52
N THR A 370 26.86 9.23 -11.36
CA THR A 370 25.58 9.96 -11.41
C THR A 370 24.38 9.10 -11.80
N ASP A 371 24.57 8.03 -12.57
CA ASP A 371 23.48 7.13 -12.96
C ASP A 371 22.97 6.33 -11.78
N LEU A 372 23.87 5.90 -10.89
CA LEU A 372 23.49 5.23 -9.65
C LEU A 372 22.74 6.19 -8.72
N THR A 373 23.22 7.43 -8.55
CA THR A 373 22.52 8.46 -7.77
C THR A 373 21.11 8.69 -8.31
N ARG A 374 20.97 8.90 -9.63
CA ARG A 374 19.66 9.12 -10.27
C ARG A 374 18.73 7.91 -10.11
N PHE A 375 19.25 6.70 -10.24
CA PHE A 375 18.47 5.47 -10.04
C PHE A 375 17.94 5.36 -8.61
N LYS A 376 18.75 5.68 -7.60
CA LYS A 376 18.34 5.71 -6.19
C LYS A 376 17.23 6.75 -5.93
N SER A 377 17.34 7.95 -6.48
CA SER A 377 16.27 8.97 -6.37
C SER A 377 14.97 8.52 -7.05
N LEU A 378 15.07 7.89 -8.22
CA LEU A 378 13.90 7.30 -8.91
C LEU A 378 13.20 6.21 -8.08
N LEU A 379 13.96 5.39 -7.35
CA LEU A 379 13.39 4.41 -6.41
C LEU A 379 12.67 5.10 -5.25
N ASN A 380 13.17 6.21 -4.73
CA ASN A 380 12.49 6.96 -3.67
C ASN A 380 11.25 7.73 -4.14
N ALA A 381 11.25 8.24 -5.38
CA ALA A 381 10.12 8.95 -5.98
C ALA A 381 8.96 8.02 -6.39
N GLY A 382 9.15 6.71 -6.29
CA GLY A 382 8.17 5.70 -6.69
C GLY A 382 6.85 5.78 -5.89
N SER A 383 5.75 5.38 -6.53
CA SER A 383 4.44 5.53 -5.93
C SER A 383 4.05 4.44 -4.91
N ASP A 384 4.92 3.48 -4.65
CA ASP A 384 4.66 2.28 -3.84
C ASP A 384 5.61 2.23 -2.62
N HIS A 385 5.25 1.46 -1.59
CA HIS A 385 6.04 1.26 -0.35
C HIS A 385 7.41 0.59 -0.56
N ARG A 386 7.73 0.18 -1.80
CA ARG A 386 8.99 -0.45 -2.17
C ARG A 386 9.99 0.64 -2.62
N ASP A 387 10.36 1.50 -1.68
CA ASP A 387 11.41 2.49 -1.90
C ASP A 387 12.80 1.88 -1.74
N LEU A 388 13.83 2.73 -1.83
CA LEU A 388 15.23 2.34 -1.74
C LEU A 388 15.57 1.62 -0.44
N GLU A 389 15.04 2.11 0.69
CA GLU A 389 15.27 1.49 2.00
C GLU A 389 14.66 0.10 2.02
N HIS A 390 13.40 -0.02 1.59
CA HIS A 390 12.71 -1.29 1.60
C HIS A 390 13.39 -2.33 0.71
N LEU A 391 13.93 -1.95 -0.44
CA LEU A 391 14.65 -2.87 -1.32
C LEU A 391 15.96 -3.37 -0.69
N VAL A 392 16.72 -2.52 -0.02
CA VAL A 392 18.04 -2.91 0.53
C VAL A 392 17.94 -3.55 1.91
N PHE A 393 17.07 -3.05 2.78
CA PHE A 393 16.95 -3.52 4.17
C PHE A 393 15.72 -4.38 4.43
N GLY A 394 14.69 -4.30 3.56
CA GLY A 394 13.46 -5.07 3.70
C GLY A 394 13.36 -6.31 2.80
N VAL A 395 14.06 -6.31 1.65
CA VAL A 395 13.98 -7.38 0.65
C VAL A 395 15.24 -8.25 0.61
N VAL A 396 16.43 -7.66 0.73
CA VAL A 396 17.70 -8.41 0.80
C VAL A 396 17.89 -8.93 2.22
N ASP A 397 17.69 -10.23 2.44
CA ASP A 397 17.91 -10.88 3.74
C ASP A 397 19.39 -11.24 3.96
N ASP A 398 20.14 -11.62 2.91
CA ASP A 398 21.56 -11.99 3.00
C ASP A 398 22.47 -10.79 3.31
N GLU A 399 23.21 -10.87 4.41
CA GLU A 399 24.07 -9.79 4.89
C GLU A 399 25.23 -9.49 3.92
N GLY A 400 25.80 -10.52 3.28
CA GLY A 400 26.89 -10.35 2.32
C GLY A 400 26.42 -9.59 1.07
N THR A 401 25.28 -10.00 0.52
CA THR A 401 24.63 -9.35 -0.62
C THR A 401 24.27 -7.90 -0.31
N ARG A 402 23.77 -7.62 0.91
CA ARG A 402 23.49 -6.25 1.34
C ARG A 402 24.77 -5.43 1.46
N GLN A 403 25.83 -5.99 2.03
CA GLN A 403 27.11 -5.31 2.16
C GLN A 403 27.73 -4.98 0.80
N ASP A 404 27.64 -5.90 -0.18
CA ASP A 404 28.09 -5.65 -1.55
C ASP A 404 27.42 -4.39 -2.14
N ILE A 405 26.11 -4.22 -1.92
CA ILE A 405 25.35 -3.04 -2.38
C ILE A 405 25.86 -1.78 -1.69
N LEU A 406 25.98 -1.81 -0.36
CA LEU A 406 26.35 -0.64 0.43
C LEU A 406 27.79 -0.19 0.14
N ASP A 407 28.72 -1.14 0.00
CA ASP A 407 30.11 -0.85 -0.35
C ASP A 407 30.22 -0.23 -1.74
N HIS A 408 29.45 -0.76 -2.70
CA HIS A 408 29.39 -0.19 -4.05
C HIS A 408 28.81 1.22 -4.06
N ILE A 409 27.69 1.46 -3.34
CA ILE A 409 27.11 2.80 -3.19
C ILE A 409 28.14 3.77 -2.62
N ALA A 410 28.82 3.40 -1.53
CA ALA A 410 29.82 4.25 -0.90
C ALA A 410 30.99 4.57 -1.86
N ALA A 411 31.48 3.57 -2.60
CA ALA A 411 32.55 3.76 -3.57
C ALA A 411 32.15 4.69 -4.72
N GLN A 412 30.93 4.57 -5.24
CA GLN A 412 30.44 5.39 -6.35
C GLN A 412 30.10 6.81 -5.92
N ALA A 413 29.57 6.99 -4.71
CA ALA A 413 29.26 8.30 -4.14
C ALA A 413 30.50 9.21 -4.06
N ALA A 414 31.68 8.65 -3.76
CA ALA A 414 32.94 9.38 -3.72
C ALA A 414 33.38 9.94 -5.10
N LEU A 415 32.75 9.51 -6.19
CA LEU A 415 33.06 9.93 -7.56
C LEU A 415 32.10 11.01 -8.08
N VAL A 416 31.06 11.37 -7.32
CA VAL A 416 30.05 12.34 -7.73
C VAL A 416 30.28 13.65 -7.00
N ASP A 417 30.43 14.74 -7.76
CA ASP A 417 30.51 16.08 -7.19
C ASP A 417 29.09 16.55 -6.81
N VAL A 418 28.92 17.13 -5.61
CA VAL A 418 27.62 17.20 -4.93
C VAL A 418 26.87 18.52 -5.18
N PRO A 419 25.74 18.52 -5.90
CA PRO A 419 24.74 19.58 -5.82
C PRO A 419 23.43 19.16 -5.12
N ASP A 420 23.36 17.95 -4.55
CA ASP A 420 22.08 17.35 -4.12
C ASP A 420 21.71 17.61 -2.64
N LEU A 421 20.43 17.92 -2.40
CA LEU A 421 19.89 18.28 -1.09
C LEU A 421 18.64 17.43 -0.81
N HIS A 422 18.74 16.52 0.15
CA HIS A 422 17.62 15.68 0.59
C HIS A 422 16.92 16.30 1.79
N VAL A 423 15.60 16.44 1.73
CA VAL A 423 14.75 16.89 2.83
C VAL A 423 14.27 15.68 3.62
N LEU A 424 14.72 15.53 4.86
CA LEU A 424 14.21 14.56 5.82
C LEU A 424 13.24 15.26 6.76
N SER A 425 12.00 14.79 6.85
CA SER A 425 10.97 15.51 7.58
C SER A 425 10.09 14.61 8.45
N ASP A 426 9.79 15.04 9.67
CA ASP A 426 8.66 14.46 10.41
C ASP A 426 7.31 14.96 9.88
N ILE A 427 6.23 14.26 10.21
CA ILE A 427 4.90 14.51 9.68
C ILE A 427 4.02 15.26 10.69
N ASP A 428 3.84 14.69 11.88
CA ASP A 428 2.90 15.21 12.88
C ASP A 428 3.44 16.51 13.49
N ASP A 429 2.61 17.55 13.66
CA ASP A 429 2.99 18.90 14.16
C ASP A 429 4.12 19.61 13.37
N THR A 430 4.58 19.01 12.27
CA THR A 430 5.55 19.57 11.33
C THR A 430 4.88 20.04 10.04
N LEU A 431 4.00 19.20 9.45
CA LEU A 431 3.19 19.57 8.28
C LEU A 431 1.79 20.06 8.65
N ARG A 432 1.22 19.45 9.68
CA ARG A 432 -0.17 19.65 10.06
C ARG A 432 -0.26 19.77 11.58
N CYS A 433 -0.98 20.79 12.04
CA CYS A 433 -1.33 20.95 13.45
C CYS A 433 -2.15 19.74 13.90
N ALA A 434 -1.63 18.97 14.85
CA ALA A 434 -2.18 17.68 15.26
C ALA A 434 -2.29 17.53 16.78
N LEU A 435 -1.16 17.56 17.51
CA LEU A 435 -1.11 17.12 18.92
C LEU A 435 -0.71 18.26 19.86
N HIS A 436 0.40 18.94 19.57
CA HIS A 436 1.04 19.87 20.51
C HIS A 436 0.73 21.34 20.24
N ASP A 437 0.52 21.72 18.98
CA ASP A 437 0.30 23.11 18.59
C ASP A 437 -1.17 23.52 18.77
N ASP A 438 -1.43 24.58 19.53
CA ASP A 438 -2.76 25.17 19.75
C ASP A 438 -2.98 26.50 19.01
N ARG A 439 -1.95 27.00 18.30
CA ARG A 439 -2.00 28.27 17.56
C ARG A 439 -2.88 28.19 16.32
N TYR A 440 -3.13 26.98 15.82
CA TYR A 440 -3.97 26.73 14.65
C TYR A 440 -5.11 25.78 15.00
N PRO A 441 -6.26 25.84 14.29
CA PRO A 441 -7.29 24.82 14.40
C PRO A 441 -6.73 23.44 14.11
N ARG A 442 -7.15 22.42 14.86
CA ARG A 442 -6.64 21.06 14.67
C ARG A 442 -6.92 20.53 13.27
N GLY A 443 -5.90 19.93 12.67
CA GLY A 443 -5.95 19.44 11.32
C GLY A 443 -5.68 20.51 10.25
N THR A 444 -5.25 21.71 10.64
CA THR A 444 -4.75 22.73 9.73
C THR A 444 -3.41 22.30 9.16
N VAL A 445 -3.27 22.31 7.83
CA VAL A 445 -1.97 22.29 7.17
C VAL A 445 -1.35 23.66 7.34
N TYR A 446 -0.13 23.74 7.88
CA TYR A 446 0.44 25.03 8.25
C TYR A 446 0.58 25.96 7.03
N PRO A 447 0.18 27.24 7.11
CA PRO A 447 0.22 28.16 5.98
C PRO A 447 1.60 28.25 5.30
N GLY A 448 1.65 27.94 4.00
CA GLY A 448 2.86 27.95 3.19
C GLY A 448 3.81 26.77 3.38
N VAL A 449 3.49 25.79 4.24
CA VAL A 449 4.38 24.64 4.48
C VAL A 449 4.59 23.80 3.22
N ILE A 450 3.55 23.58 2.42
CA ILE A 450 3.67 22.83 1.16
C ILE A 450 4.59 23.56 0.17
N ALA A 451 4.49 24.90 0.12
CA ALA A 451 5.35 25.71 -0.73
C ALA A 451 6.81 25.68 -0.25
N LEU A 452 7.05 25.68 1.06
CA LEU A 452 8.40 25.52 1.63
C LEU A 452 9.04 24.20 1.18
N TYR A 453 8.30 23.10 1.29
CA TYR A 453 8.81 21.78 0.90
C TYR A 453 9.08 21.71 -0.60
N ARG A 454 8.20 22.26 -1.44
CA ARG A 454 8.45 22.38 -2.89
C ARG A 454 9.66 23.25 -3.21
N ALA A 455 9.86 24.35 -2.47
CA ALA A 455 10.99 25.25 -2.69
C ALA A 455 12.33 24.62 -2.26
N LEU A 456 12.32 23.81 -1.19
CA LEU A 456 13.47 23.03 -0.75
C LEU A 456 13.81 21.89 -1.72
N ASP A 457 12.81 21.13 -2.15
CA ASP A 457 12.95 20.03 -3.12
C ASP A 457 13.45 20.54 -4.48
N ALA A 458 12.98 21.71 -4.94
CA ALA A 458 13.54 22.35 -6.13
C ALA A 458 14.97 22.89 -5.92
N GLY A 459 15.36 23.18 -4.68
CA GLY A 459 16.64 23.79 -4.32
C GLY A 459 16.97 25.09 -5.07
N ARG A 460 18.27 25.35 -5.26
CA ARG A 460 18.76 26.41 -6.18
C ARG A 460 18.91 25.95 -7.63
N SER A 461 18.89 24.65 -7.88
CA SER A 461 19.06 24.06 -9.21
C SER A 461 17.71 23.87 -9.88
N GLY A 462 17.38 24.70 -10.87
CA GLY A 462 16.13 24.59 -11.62
C GLY A 462 16.12 23.44 -12.63
N ASP A 463 16.36 22.19 -12.20
CA ASP A 463 16.15 21.00 -13.04
C ASP A 463 14.73 20.44 -12.86
N PRO A 464 13.80 20.72 -13.78
CA PRO A 464 12.41 20.24 -13.70
C PRO A 464 12.24 18.73 -13.96
N LEU A 465 13.30 17.99 -14.32
CA LEU A 465 13.27 16.54 -14.54
C LEU A 465 13.84 15.75 -13.35
N ARG A 466 14.20 16.42 -12.25
CA ARG A 466 14.77 15.81 -11.04
C ARG A 466 13.67 15.13 -10.20
N PRO A 467 13.73 13.82 -9.98
CA PRO A 467 12.68 13.11 -9.23
C PRO A 467 13.00 13.05 -7.73
N GLY A 468 12.25 13.81 -6.92
CA GLY A 468 11.90 13.54 -5.51
C GLY A 468 13.05 13.43 -4.51
N ASP A 469 13.39 14.53 -3.86
CA ASP A 469 14.41 14.61 -2.79
C ASP A 469 13.76 14.83 -1.41
N LEU A 470 12.47 14.51 -1.30
CA LEU A 470 11.70 14.59 -0.06
C LEU A 470 11.47 13.19 0.52
N THR A 471 11.87 13.01 1.78
CA THR A 471 11.62 11.78 2.54
C THR A 471 11.02 12.12 3.89
N PHE A 472 9.85 11.57 4.18
CA PHE A 472 9.27 11.68 5.51
C PHE A 472 9.79 10.57 6.43
N VAL A 473 10.18 10.91 7.65
CA VAL A 473 10.65 9.97 8.68
C VAL A 473 9.58 9.86 9.74
N THR A 474 9.04 8.67 9.95
CA THR A 474 8.01 8.45 10.98
C THR A 474 8.46 7.41 12.00
N ALA A 475 8.21 7.71 13.28
CA ALA A 475 8.38 6.74 14.35
C ALA A 475 7.24 5.71 14.42
N ARG A 476 6.19 5.83 13.58
CA ARG A 476 5.08 4.87 13.56
C ARG A 476 5.57 3.49 13.10
N PRO A 477 5.10 2.40 13.72
CA PRO A 477 5.58 1.07 13.42
C PRO A 477 5.19 0.65 11.99
N MET A 478 6.13 0.03 11.29
CA MET A 478 5.96 -0.62 9.99
C MET A 478 4.77 -1.59 10.02
N ASP A 479 3.73 -1.33 9.23
CA ASP A 479 2.67 -2.30 9.01
C ASP A 479 3.17 -3.40 8.04
N PRO A 480 3.08 -4.69 8.40
CA PRO A 480 3.39 -5.81 7.52
C PRO A 480 2.58 -5.86 6.20
N ALA A 481 1.58 -5.03 5.99
CA ALA A 481 0.87 -4.90 4.71
C ALA A 481 1.12 -3.53 4.01
N GLY A 482 1.93 -2.65 4.60
CA GLY A 482 2.18 -1.29 4.10
C GLY A 482 0.96 -0.37 4.17
N LEU A 483 -0.11 -0.73 4.90
CA LEU A 483 -1.41 -0.04 4.83
C LEU A 483 -1.39 1.27 5.62
N ILE A 484 -0.78 1.29 6.80
CA ILE A 484 -0.62 2.51 7.61
C ILE A 484 0.28 3.51 6.86
N GLU A 485 1.36 3.02 6.26
CA GLU A 485 2.30 3.83 5.51
C GLU A 485 1.71 4.32 4.19
N GLN A 486 0.96 3.49 3.46
CA GLN A 486 0.21 3.92 2.27
C GLN A 486 -0.89 4.92 2.64
N HIS A 487 -1.53 4.79 3.81
CA HIS A 487 -2.51 5.76 4.29
C HIS A 487 -1.85 7.12 4.56
N THR A 488 -0.67 7.12 5.21
CA THR A 488 0.15 8.31 5.40
C THR A 488 0.60 8.91 4.04
N ARG A 489 1.15 8.09 3.13
CA ARG A 489 1.55 8.52 1.78
C ARG A 489 0.38 9.08 0.96
N ARG A 490 -0.82 8.48 1.04
CA ARG A 490 -2.03 9.00 0.35
C ARG A 490 -2.47 10.33 0.95
N GLY A 491 -2.53 10.44 2.28
CA GLY A 491 -2.85 11.69 2.96
C GLY A 491 -1.88 12.83 2.61
N LEU A 492 -0.60 12.52 2.38
CA LEU A 492 0.42 13.48 1.94
C LEU A 492 0.31 13.84 0.44
N ARG A 493 -0.14 12.92 -0.42
CA ARG A 493 -0.32 13.19 -1.86
C ARG A 493 -1.41 14.20 -2.15
N ASP A 494 -2.51 14.15 -1.40
CA ASP A 494 -3.63 15.06 -1.56
C ASP A 494 -3.26 16.52 -1.19
N LEU A 495 -2.12 16.71 -0.51
CA LEU A 495 -1.58 18.03 -0.15
C LEU A 495 -0.78 18.69 -1.28
N GLY A 496 -0.55 17.98 -2.40
CA GLY A 496 0.25 18.49 -3.51
C GLY A 496 1.76 18.57 -3.21
N LEU A 497 2.27 17.76 -2.28
CA LEU A 497 3.72 17.65 -2.05
C LEU A 497 4.45 17.09 -3.28
N PRO A 498 5.77 17.37 -3.43
CA PRO A 498 6.61 16.65 -4.40
C PRO A 498 6.54 15.12 -4.23
N PRO A 499 6.99 14.34 -5.23
CA PRO A 499 7.21 12.91 -5.06
C PRO A 499 8.08 12.65 -3.84
N HIS A 500 7.67 11.73 -2.96
CA HIS A 500 8.32 11.52 -1.67
C HIS A 500 8.34 10.06 -1.22
N ALA A 501 9.38 9.70 -0.47
CA ALA A 501 9.48 8.45 0.26
C ALA A 501 9.00 8.59 1.72
N VAL A 502 8.71 7.48 2.39
CA VAL A 502 8.38 7.44 3.82
C VAL A 502 9.19 6.36 4.51
N LEU A 503 10.09 6.75 5.40
CA LEU A 503 10.88 5.87 6.25
C LEU A 503 10.12 5.58 7.55
N SER A 504 9.51 4.40 7.62
CA SER A 504 8.77 3.93 8.79
C SER A 504 9.67 3.20 9.82
N GLY A 505 9.28 3.21 11.09
CA GLY A 505 10.05 2.57 12.17
C GLY A 505 9.88 1.05 12.23
N THR A 506 10.92 0.31 12.66
CA THR A 506 10.78 -1.13 12.97
C THR A 506 10.01 -1.35 14.28
N PHE A 507 9.27 -2.46 14.37
CA PHE A 507 8.31 -2.79 15.45
C PHE A 507 8.89 -2.85 16.88
N ASN A 508 10.20 -2.67 17.06
CA ASN A 508 10.90 -2.93 18.32
C ASN A 508 11.21 -1.64 19.07
N GLY A 509 10.21 -1.08 19.75
CA GLY A 509 10.42 -0.15 20.87
C GLY A 509 9.76 1.21 20.70
N LEU A 510 8.46 1.30 21.03
CA LEU A 510 7.79 2.58 21.24
C LEU A 510 7.20 2.59 22.65
N ARG A 511 7.93 3.20 23.60
CA ARG A 511 7.43 3.47 24.96
C ARG A 511 7.84 4.84 25.53
N SER A 512 8.73 5.63 24.90
CA SER A 512 9.16 6.98 25.36
C SER A 512 9.62 7.93 24.23
N HIS A 513 9.77 9.24 24.50
CA HIS A 513 10.36 10.21 23.55
C HIS A 513 11.77 9.79 23.08
N ASP A 514 12.59 9.23 23.99
CA ASP A 514 13.91 8.70 23.64
C ASP A 514 13.84 7.48 22.69
N SER A 515 12.80 6.65 22.80
CA SER A 515 12.64 5.51 21.89
C SER A 515 12.21 5.95 20.49
N MET A 516 11.37 6.99 20.40
CA MET A 516 10.98 7.60 19.12
C MET A 516 12.17 8.29 18.42
N ALA A 517 12.94 9.08 19.17
CA ALA A 517 14.15 9.71 18.66
C ALA A 517 15.18 8.65 18.21
N SER A 518 15.31 7.55 18.94
CA SER A 518 16.23 6.47 18.56
C SER A 518 15.80 5.75 17.28
N ALA A 519 14.49 5.55 17.06
CA ALA A 519 13.97 4.99 15.81
C ALA A 519 14.21 5.91 14.60
N LYS A 520 13.97 7.22 14.75
CA LYS A 520 14.25 8.22 13.70
C LYS A 520 15.74 8.27 13.34
N ILE A 521 16.63 8.11 14.32
CA ILE A 521 18.08 8.09 14.08
C ILE A 521 18.55 6.83 13.35
N VAL A 522 18.03 5.65 13.67
CA VAL A 522 18.34 4.44 12.89
C VAL A 522 17.92 4.62 11.43
N ASN A 523 16.77 5.25 11.18
CA ASN A 523 16.32 5.56 9.82
C ASN A 523 17.25 6.55 9.12
N PHE A 524 17.75 7.56 9.84
CA PHE A 524 18.75 8.48 9.31
C PHE A 524 20.07 7.78 8.96
N GLU A 525 20.60 6.94 9.85
CA GLU A 525 21.84 6.20 9.60
C GLU A 525 21.72 5.28 8.37
N ARG A 526 20.59 4.58 8.24
CA ARG A 526 20.28 3.79 7.03
C ARG A 526 20.17 4.64 5.78
N PHE A 527 19.50 5.79 5.88
CA PHE A 527 19.42 6.75 4.77
C PHE A 527 20.83 7.20 4.33
N ARG A 528 21.72 7.51 5.27
CA ARG A 528 23.11 7.91 4.97
C ARG A 528 23.92 6.80 4.32
N LEU A 529 23.68 5.54 4.66
CA LEU A 529 24.30 4.40 3.96
C LEU A 529 23.83 4.30 2.49
N LEU A 530 22.58 4.70 2.21
CA LEU A 530 21.99 4.60 0.88
C LEU A 530 22.25 5.83 0.01
N MET A 531 22.37 7.01 0.60
CA MET A 531 22.56 8.28 -0.10
C MET A 531 23.78 9.07 0.44
N PRO A 532 24.97 8.45 0.57
CA PRO A 532 26.12 9.09 1.21
C PRO A 532 26.58 10.39 0.50
N GLU A 533 26.35 10.50 -0.80
CA GLU A 533 26.70 11.67 -1.61
C GLU A 533 25.82 12.91 -1.39
N THR A 534 24.66 12.81 -0.72
CA THR A 534 23.72 13.94 -0.61
C THR A 534 23.91 14.76 0.66
N HIS A 535 23.65 16.06 0.56
CA HIS A 535 23.41 16.89 1.74
C HIS A 535 22.00 16.68 2.29
N VAL A 536 21.80 17.03 3.56
CA VAL A 536 20.53 16.81 4.26
C VAL A 536 20.02 18.08 4.94
N VAL A 537 18.73 18.35 4.78
CA VAL A 537 17.95 19.23 5.67
C VAL A 537 17.06 18.36 6.52
N PHE A 538 17.06 18.57 7.83
CA PHE A 538 16.08 17.96 8.73
C PHE A 538 15.01 18.96 9.13
N ILE A 539 13.74 18.56 9.04
CA ILE A 539 12.59 19.36 9.50
C ILE A 539 11.77 18.53 10.49
N GLY A 540 11.55 19.04 11.69
CA GLY A 540 10.74 18.37 12.71
C GLY A 540 10.04 19.35 13.64
N ASP A 541 9.52 18.86 14.77
CA ASP A 541 8.82 19.68 15.75
C ASP A 541 9.42 19.59 17.18
N SER A 542 9.16 20.62 18.00
CA SER A 542 9.70 20.69 19.36
C SER A 542 9.00 19.77 20.37
N GLY A 543 7.84 19.21 20.04
CA GLY A 543 6.99 18.39 20.91
C GLY A 543 7.31 16.90 20.88
N GLN A 544 7.85 16.36 19.78
CA GLN A 544 8.01 14.90 19.59
C GLN A 544 9.46 14.38 19.69
N GLY A 545 10.38 15.17 20.24
CA GLY A 545 11.77 14.77 20.46
C GLY A 545 12.70 15.00 19.27
N ASP A 546 12.26 15.72 18.23
CA ASP A 546 13.06 15.97 17.03
C ASP A 546 14.26 16.88 17.26
N ILE A 547 14.24 17.67 18.33
CA ILE A 547 15.43 18.40 18.78
C ILE A 547 16.58 17.41 19.07
N GLU A 548 16.29 16.29 19.73
CA GLU A 548 17.33 15.29 20.02
C GLU A 548 17.74 14.51 18.76
N VAL A 549 16.80 14.27 17.84
CA VAL A 549 17.11 13.70 16.52
C VAL A 549 18.08 14.62 15.78
N GLY A 550 17.76 15.91 15.65
CA GLY A 550 18.63 16.90 15.03
C GLY A 550 20.03 16.96 15.67
N ARG A 551 20.12 16.94 17.01
CA ARG A 551 21.42 16.87 17.71
C ARG A 551 22.23 15.65 17.31
N ARG A 552 21.59 14.48 17.27
CA ARG A 552 22.27 13.22 16.95
C ARG A 552 22.70 13.17 15.49
N MET A 553 21.89 13.69 14.57
CA MET A 553 22.25 13.84 13.15
C MET A 553 23.48 14.73 12.97
N LEU A 554 23.51 15.90 13.62
CA LEU A 554 24.66 16.81 13.56
C LEU A 554 25.93 16.20 14.17
N ARG A 555 25.80 15.35 15.19
CA ARG A 555 26.95 14.64 15.78
C ARG A 555 27.45 13.49 14.91
N SER A 556 26.56 12.78 14.21
CA SER A 556 26.93 11.61 13.43
C SER A 556 27.48 11.97 12.05
N ASP A 557 26.95 13.00 11.40
CA ASP A 557 27.43 13.46 10.08
C ASP A 557 27.33 14.99 9.93
N PRO A 558 28.23 15.76 10.57
CA PRO A 558 28.18 17.23 10.58
C PRO A 558 28.41 17.85 9.18
N ASP A 559 29.09 17.14 8.28
CA ASP A 559 29.40 17.65 6.94
C ASP A 559 28.22 17.48 5.98
N ALA A 560 27.41 16.43 6.16
CA ALA A 560 26.22 16.20 5.34
C ALA A 560 25.03 17.07 5.77
N VAL A 561 24.81 17.26 7.08
CA VAL A 561 23.64 17.98 7.60
C VAL A 561 23.81 19.49 7.47
N ARG A 562 23.11 20.09 6.50
CA ARG A 562 23.20 21.52 6.19
C ARG A 562 22.35 22.39 7.08
N LEU A 563 21.20 21.88 7.51
CA LEU A 563 20.24 22.65 8.27
C LEU A 563 19.33 21.72 9.09
N VAL A 564 19.11 22.08 10.35
CA VAL A 564 18.09 21.46 11.21
C VAL A 564 17.06 22.53 11.56
N LEU A 565 15.87 22.42 11.00
CA LEU A 565 14.72 23.29 11.27
C LEU A 565 13.74 22.57 12.21
N ILE A 566 13.43 23.18 13.34
CA ILE A 566 12.45 22.67 14.29
C ILE A 566 11.31 23.67 14.40
N HIS A 567 10.11 23.25 14.02
CA HIS A 567 8.90 24.01 14.25
C HIS A 567 8.58 24.01 15.75
N ASP A 568 8.66 25.19 16.37
CA ASP A 568 8.39 25.33 17.80
C ASP A 568 6.88 25.37 18.04
N VAL A 569 6.35 24.22 18.46
CA VAL A 569 4.93 23.99 18.76
C VAL A 569 4.64 23.98 20.26
N VAL A 570 5.67 24.07 21.11
CA VAL A 570 5.53 24.05 22.59
C VAL A 570 5.87 25.39 23.25
N GLY A 571 6.41 26.35 22.49
CA GLY A 571 6.72 27.70 22.96
C GLY A 571 7.96 27.74 23.86
N LEU A 572 9.10 27.27 23.35
CA LEU A 572 10.35 27.28 24.11
C LEU A 572 10.86 28.71 24.38
N PRO A 573 11.42 28.97 25.58
CA PRO A 573 11.87 30.31 25.96
C PRO A 573 13.12 30.74 25.17
N ALA A 574 13.34 32.06 25.08
CA ALA A 574 14.33 32.66 24.19
C ALA A 574 15.78 32.21 24.49
N ASP A 575 16.14 32.05 25.76
CA ASP A 575 17.44 31.53 26.19
C ASP A 575 17.66 30.10 25.71
N ARG A 576 16.61 29.27 25.72
CA ARG A 576 16.68 27.90 25.21
C ARG A 576 16.80 27.88 23.68
N ARG A 577 16.10 28.77 22.97
CA ARG A 577 16.21 28.92 21.51
C ARG A 577 17.63 29.33 21.11
N GLU A 578 18.22 30.28 21.83
CA GLU A 578 19.60 30.75 21.57
C GLU A 578 20.64 29.65 21.84
N SER A 579 20.47 28.91 22.95
CA SER A 579 21.29 27.72 23.24
C SER A 579 21.21 26.71 22.10
N LEU A 580 20.02 26.39 21.61
CA LEU A 580 19.83 25.42 20.52
C LEU A 580 20.43 25.89 19.20
N ARG A 581 20.31 27.19 18.90
CA ARG A 581 20.90 27.80 17.70
C ARG A 581 22.43 27.67 17.70
N SER A 582 23.09 27.82 18.85
CA SER A 582 24.55 27.60 18.95
C SER A 582 24.96 26.13 18.80
N GLU A 583 24.03 25.19 18.99
CA GLU A 583 24.20 23.77 18.68
C GLU A 583 23.87 23.42 17.21
N GLY A 584 23.51 24.40 16.37
CA GLY A 584 23.13 24.18 14.96
C GLY A 584 21.65 23.81 14.74
N ILE A 585 20.81 23.95 15.76
CA ILE A 585 19.37 23.63 15.71
C ILE A 585 18.56 24.91 15.69
N ILE A 586 17.87 25.17 14.58
CA ILE A 586 17.16 26.43 14.35
C ILE A 586 15.68 26.23 14.64
N LEU A 587 15.19 26.92 15.68
CA LEU A 587 13.77 26.93 16.01
C LEU A 587 13.04 28.04 15.26
N VAL A 588 11.92 27.69 14.64
CA VAL A 588 11.07 28.60 13.89
C VAL A 588 9.63 28.49 14.36
N ASP A 589 8.92 29.62 14.34
CA ASP A 589 7.53 29.67 14.78
C ASP A 589 6.54 29.40 13.63
N THR A 590 6.98 29.55 12.37
CA THR A 590 6.16 29.36 11.18
C THR A 590 6.94 28.72 10.03
N PRO A 591 6.24 28.11 9.04
CA PRO A 591 6.89 27.65 7.82
C PRO A 591 7.58 28.78 7.03
N VAL A 592 7.01 29.98 6.97
CA VAL A 592 7.67 31.11 6.28
C VAL A 592 8.91 31.59 7.03
N GLY A 593 8.92 31.55 8.37
CA GLY A 593 10.14 31.74 9.16
C GLY A 593 11.21 30.68 8.85
N GLY A 594 10.80 29.42 8.70
CA GLY A 594 11.64 28.33 8.19
C GLY A 594 12.21 28.62 6.80
N ALA A 595 11.41 29.19 5.90
CA ALA A 595 11.86 29.59 4.56
C ALA A 595 12.92 30.70 4.60
N VAL A 596 12.82 31.66 5.53
CA VAL A 596 13.83 32.71 5.72
C VAL A 596 15.17 32.11 6.13
N GLU A 597 15.18 31.19 7.09
CA GLU A 597 16.39 30.52 7.57
C GLU A 597 17.00 29.63 6.46
N ALA A 598 16.16 28.89 5.72
CA ALA A 598 16.62 28.08 4.60
C ALA A 598 17.15 28.93 3.43
N TYR A 599 16.55 30.10 3.17
CA TYR A 599 17.07 31.07 2.20
C TYR A 599 18.42 31.66 2.65
N ALA A 600 18.55 32.04 3.93
CA ALA A 600 19.81 32.52 4.49
C ALA A 600 20.93 31.46 4.45
N ALA A 601 20.58 30.18 4.60
CA ALA A 601 21.47 29.05 4.42
C ALA A 601 21.81 28.75 2.95
N GLY A 602 21.23 29.50 2.00
CA GLY A 602 21.47 29.31 0.57
C GLY A 602 20.80 28.08 -0.03
N LEU A 603 19.71 27.59 0.58
CA LEU A 603 18.98 26.40 0.13
C LEU A 603 17.77 26.73 -0.75
N LEU A 604 17.24 27.96 -0.66
CA LEU A 604 16.14 28.45 -1.50
C LEU A 604 16.63 29.48 -2.52
N SER A 605 15.95 29.54 -3.66
CA SER A 605 16.04 30.65 -4.61
C SER A 605 15.14 31.82 -4.21
N ASP A 606 15.35 33.00 -4.79
CA ASP A 606 14.44 34.16 -4.64
C ASP A 606 13.00 33.81 -5.03
N ALA A 607 12.83 33.10 -6.14
CA ALA A 607 11.53 32.63 -6.62
C ALA A 607 10.89 31.62 -5.64
N GLY A 608 11.70 30.74 -5.05
CA GLY A 608 11.27 29.81 -4.01
C GLY A 608 10.74 30.54 -2.78
N LEU A 609 11.51 31.49 -2.24
CA LEU A 609 11.09 32.29 -1.09
C LEU A 609 9.80 33.09 -1.38
N ALA A 610 9.70 33.69 -2.57
CA ALA A 610 8.51 34.40 -3.00
C ALA A 610 7.27 33.48 -3.07
N ALA A 611 7.42 32.27 -3.61
CA ALA A 611 6.34 31.30 -3.68
C ALA A 611 5.84 30.87 -2.28
N VAL A 612 6.74 30.75 -1.30
CA VAL A 612 6.36 30.49 0.10
C VAL A 612 5.56 31.66 0.67
N VAL A 613 6.05 32.90 0.51
CA VAL A 613 5.37 34.12 0.99
C VAL A 613 3.95 34.19 0.42
N ASP A 614 3.78 34.03 -0.89
CA ASP A 614 2.49 34.09 -1.55
C ASP A 614 1.55 32.97 -1.07
N ALA A 615 2.07 31.76 -0.90
CA ALA A 615 1.29 30.63 -0.39
C ALA A 615 0.85 30.85 1.05
N THR A 616 1.75 31.27 1.93
CA THR A 616 1.42 31.60 3.33
C THR A 616 0.30 32.63 3.41
N GLN A 617 0.33 33.68 2.60
CA GLN A 617 -0.75 34.67 2.59
C GLN A 617 -2.09 34.07 2.14
N ARG A 618 -2.10 33.34 1.01
CA ARG A 618 -3.33 32.69 0.50
C ARG A 618 -3.91 31.73 1.53
N ASP A 619 -3.07 30.86 2.09
CA ASP A 619 -3.49 29.83 3.04
C ASP A 619 -4.04 30.46 4.32
N LEU A 620 -3.36 31.48 4.87
CA LEU A 620 -3.79 32.20 6.07
C LEU A 620 -5.12 32.95 5.88
N HIS A 621 -5.44 33.39 4.66
CA HIS A 621 -6.74 33.98 4.32
C HIS A 621 -7.86 32.94 4.22
N ALA A 622 -7.54 31.70 3.84
CA ALA A 622 -8.50 30.62 3.70
C ALA A 622 -8.84 29.91 5.02
N LEU A 623 -8.05 30.12 6.08
CA LEU A 623 -8.26 29.50 7.38
C LEU A 623 -9.55 29.96 8.07
N THR A 624 -10.28 28.98 8.62
CA THR A 624 -11.41 29.20 9.53
C THR A 624 -10.93 28.95 10.95
N TRP A 625 -10.96 29.97 11.79
CA TRP A 625 -10.39 29.94 13.15
C TRP A 625 -11.39 29.46 14.20
N ASP A 626 -10.89 28.81 15.25
CA ASP A 626 -11.73 28.37 16.37
C ASP A 626 -12.15 29.56 17.24
N THR A 627 -11.25 30.55 17.41
CA THR A 627 -11.52 31.76 18.19
C THR A 627 -10.88 33.02 17.57
N PRO A 628 -11.46 34.22 17.81
CA PRO A 628 -10.85 35.49 17.36
C PRO A 628 -9.50 35.80 18.02
N GLU A 629 -9.25 35.28 19.23
CA GLU A 629 -7.98 35.45 19.92
C GLU A 629 -6.88 34.63 19.25
N GLN A 630 -7.16 33.36 18.96
CA GLN A 630 -6.28 32.47 18.20
C GLN A 630 -5.95 33.07 16.82
N GLU A 631 -6.94 33.61 16.11
CA GLU A 631 -6.70 34.31 14.84
C GLU A 631 -5.73 35.48 15.01
N ARG A 632 -5.96 36.34 16.00
CA ARG A 632 -5.16 37.56 16.19
C ARG A 632 -3.71 37.25 16.54
N THR A 633 -3.47 36.34 17.48
CA THR A 633 -2.11 35.99 17.94
C THR A 633 -1.32 35.31 16.83
N THR A 634 -1.93 34.35 16.13
CA THR A 634 -1.26 33.62 15.05
C THR A 634 -1.02 34.50 13.83
N ARG A 635 -1.96 35.38 13.44
CA ARG A 635 -1.72 36.34 12.35
C ARG A 635 -0.56 37.29 12.65
N GLN A 636 -0.47 37.84 13.86
CA GLN A 636 0.65 38.72 14.23
C GLN A 636 2.00 38.01 14.11
N LEU A 637 2.04 36.75 14.52
CA LEU A 637 3.24 35.93 14.45
C LEU A 637 3.65 35.62 13.00
N VAL A 638 2.69 35.27 12.14
CA VAL A 638 2.94 35.01 10.70
C VAL A 638 3.31 36.32 9.97
N GLU A 639 2.69 37.45 10.29
CA GLU A 639 2.99 38.75 9.69
C GLU A 639 4.40 39.23 10.00
N ARG A 640 4.90 38.98 11.22
CA ARG A 640 6.31 39.22 11.59
C ARG A 640 7.25 38.49 10.65
N ASP A 641 7.00 37.20 10.40
CA ASP A 641 7.89 36.37 9.57
C ASP A 641 7.74 36.68 8.07
N LEU A 642 6.55 37.05 7.61
CA LEU A 642 6.32 37.57 6.25
C LEU A 642 7.10 38.87 6.01
N ALA A 643 7.14 39.78 6.99
CA ALA A 643 7.93 41.01 6.91
C ALA A 643 9.43 40.70 6.83
N ALA A 644 9.92 39.74 7.61
CA ALA A 644 11.31 39.28 7.56
C ALA A 644 11.67 38.65 6.19
N ALA A 645 10.76 37.87 5.62
CA ALA A 645 10.96 37.27 4.29
C ALA A 645 11.06 38.33 3.18
N ARG A 646 10.19 39.34 3.20
CA ARG A 646 10.24 40.48 2.24
C ARG A 646 11.48 41.35 2.41
N ALA A 647 11.99 41.48 3.62
CA ALA A 647 13.25 42.20 3.86
C ALA A 647 14.47 41.43 3.33
N SER A 648 14.41 40.10 3.31
CA SER A 648 15.52 39.21 2.93
C SER A 648 15.76 39.12 1.42
N SER A 649 14.76 39.38 0.58
CA SER A 649 14.92 39.41 -0.89
C SER A 649 14.53 40.76 -1.48
N SER A 650 15.47 41.37 -2.22
CA SER A 650 15.25 42.65 -2.91
C SER A 650 14.17 42.61 -4.00
N GLY A 651 13.84 41.41 -4.53
CA GLY A 651 12.78 41.22 -5.53
C GLY A 651 11.35 41.20 -4.95
N LEU A 652 11.19 41.10 -3.63
CA LEU A 652 9.90 41.07 -2.93
C LEU A 652 9.45 42.44 -2.39
N GLN A 653 10.26 43.50 -2.60
CA GLN A 653 9.97 44.86 -2.15
C GLN A 653 9.20 45.72 -3.17
N ALA A 654 9.01 45.21 -4.39
CA ALA A 654 8.23 45.82 -5.46
C ALA A 654 6.83 45.20 -5.54
#